data_AF-A0A950BXD1-F1
#
_entry.id   AF-A0A950BXD1-F1
#
_cell.length_a   1.000
_cell.length_b   1.000
_cell.length_c   1.000
_cell.angle_alpha   90.00
_cell.angle_beta   90.00
_cell.angle_gamma   90.00
#
_symmetry.space_group_name_H-M   'P 1'
#
loop_
_entity.id
_entity.type
_entity.pdbx_description
1 polymer ?
#
loop_
_entity_poly.entity_id
_entity_poly.type
_entity_poly.pdbx_seq_one_letter_code
_entity_poly.pdbx_strand_id
1 'polypeptide(L)'
;MRSGSSPQLDEDTKVMLAANSLITLLLPILADFPQQVDTLQTVAEQSGYKATARHGEVVALCQELARRNPNAYYTELGRSAEGRPLPLLVLADPPVHSALEAARSGKLIALAIGNIHAGEVCGKEALPILAREILATPHHPLLKDLVIALAPIYNADDNERVSQQNRPGQIGPEEGMGQCANARGLDLNCDFIKLEAPETRALVQFFNTWKPHLFIDTHTTNGSHHRYTITYEGPKNPAGDPRIIAFARSEFFPRLTSEFEKKTGLQAYYHGNLSRDHTRWTTFPAEGRYGTTYAGLRNRLAVLSEAYAYAPYKDRVLATRDFVRECLIQAASHKDQIIRLIDDADRAVAKSGQTPGKDRVAIRSEARPLPNPEPILGYVEREANGHRAKTDTPKDYPVQLMHDFAATETVVRPYAYLLPPSFPDAVATLKRHGIDVQELREDIELDVELYRVDEAGKPASSGCDRQDVVELRVSSRQETRRLPAGTLLVKTAQPLGNLVVYLLEPRSEDGLAAWKFFDGAVQAGGDFPVLRLRDPVPITTTAAEPLAEERKHDLPITFDMARGGQGGKMLSGSPVSVTWLDGESWLQIREGKLHKVQATTGRSRPFVDTETLTRGLMRLPTIDESTARTIAGDMSFAMDPDHKGFLFNHNEDLYYATFDGTTAVRLTDHSGVEQYPQFSPDGRSVAFIRDHDLHVVDIAAPRERALTIGGTETLRHGIADWVYFEEIFNRCWPAFWWSPDSKRIALMEFDDAPVGTLTMLNDTNSPRKVEQNKYPRAGEPNPKVRFGIVDAGGGSVRWADLSDYSAETFLISHVGWWPDSSSAYCDIQNRTQTWLDLVQVAAADQDPKPHRVFRDSTRAWIADPDPIAFLKDGSFLWTSERDGWKHLYHYAADGSLKDRVTTGEWEVRSIAHVDRESGWIYFTATRDYPMSTNLYRVKIGGPIERLTQGAGSYQVSLSPDGRHYVASWSDLRTPPRVKLHAADGTLVRTVDTNPVYSLKEYRFGPR
;
A
#
# COMPACT_ATOMS: atom_id res chain seq x y z
N MET A 1 36.11 -15.14 -28.35
CA MET A 1 37.20 -14.26 -28.85
C MET A 1 36.75 -12.82 -28.65
N ARG A 2 37.54 -12.01 -27.92
CA ARG A 2 37.53 -10.52 -27.77
C ARG A 2 36.21 -9.88 -27.22
N SER A 3 36.10 -9.42 -25.97
CA SER A 3 36.72 -8.27 -25.25
C SER A 3 36.12 -6.89 -25.55
N GLY A 4 35.63 -6.19 -24.50
CA GLY A 4 35.33 -4.74 -24.45
C GLY A 4 33.84 -4.43 -24.16
N SER A 5 33.41 -4.20 -22.91
CA SER A 5 33.48 -2.96 -22.09
C SER A 5 32.35 -1.95 -22.36
N SER A 6 31.48 -1.79 -21.36
CA SER A 6 30.37 -0.84 -21.25
C SER A 6 30.83 0.64 -21.28
N PRO A 7 30.01 1.58 -21.78
CA PRO A 7 30.30 3.00 -21.65
C PRO A 7 29.83 3.56 -20.31
N GLN A 8 30.77 4.23 -19.64
CA GLN A 8 30.59 5.10 -18.48
C GLN A 8 29.86 6.39 -18.87
N LEU A 9 29.10 6.90 -17.90
CA LEU A 9 28.52 8.23 -17.84
C LEU A 9 29.63 9.30 -17.79
N ASP A 10 29.40 10.36 -18.54
CA ASP A 10 30.27 11.52 -18.69
C ASP A 10 30.38 12.33 -17.39
N GLU A 11 31.62 12.58 -16.98
CA GLU A 11 32.04 13.48 -15.92
C GLU A 11 32.16 14.88 -16.52
N ASP A 12 31.41 15.88 -16.03
CA ASP A 12 31.90 17.26 -16.05
C ASP A 12 31.12 18.16 -15.07
N THR A 13 31.37 17.95 -13.78
CA THR A 13 31.50 19.07 -12.82
C THR A 13 32.45 18.64 -11.69
N LYS A 14 33.67 18.23 -12.05
CA LYS A 14 34.83 18.15 -11.16
C LYS A 14 35.92 19.08 -11.69
N VAL A 15 35.68 20.38 -11.52
CA VAL A 15 36.76 21.37 -11.45
C VAL A 15 36.71 21.97 -10.05
N MET A 16 37.35 21.30 -9.10
CA MET A 16 38.25 21.91 -8.13
C MET A 16 38.80 20.85 -7.17
N LEU A 17 40.11 20.94 -6.96
CA LEU A 17 40.89 20.42 -5.82
C LEU A 17 41.40 18.97 -5.89
N ALA A 18 42.53 18.80 -6.59
CA ALA A 18 43.65 17.99 -6.08
C ALA A 18 44.97 18.36 -6.79
N ALA A 19 45.61 19.44 -6.37
CA ALA A 19 47.06 19.62 -6.49
C ALA A 19 47.52 20.79 -5.61
N ASN A 20 47.94 20.50 -4.38
CA ASN A 20 49.15 21.07 -3.78
C ASN A 20 49.41 20.42 -2.41
N SER A 21 50.38 19.52 -2.40
CA SER A 21 51.11 19.12 -1.20
C SER A 21 52.35 20.01 -1.05
N LEU A 22 52.71 20.29 0.20
CA LEU A 22 53.93 20.95 0.70
C LEU A 22 54.04 22.48 0.54
N ILE A 23 53.52 23.22 1.53
CA ILE A 23 54.31 24.15 2.35
C ILE A 23 53.81 24.05 3.80
N THR A 24 54.65 23.51 4.66
CA THR A 24 54.56 23.57 6.12
C THR A 24 55.20 24.87 6.57
N LEU A 25 54.49 25.82 7.20
CA LEU A 25 55.07 26.73 8.19
C LEU A 25 53.99 27.52 8.96
N LEU A 26 53.77 27.08 10.20
CA LEU A 26 53.45 27.85 11.41
C LEU A 26 52.35 28.93 11.35
N LEU A 27 51.17 28.59 11.88
CA LEU A 27 50.34 29.40 12.79
C LEU A 27 49.43 28.45 13.59
N PRO A 28 49.20 28.67 14.90
CA PRO A 28 48.92 27.60 15.84
C PRO A 28 47.49 27.07 15.76
N ILE A 29 47.42 25.76 16.01
CA ILE A 29 46.32 24.99 16.57
C ILE A 29 45.44 25.87 17.48
N LEU A 30 44.24 26.21 17.02
CA LEU A 30 43.06 26.20 17.87
C LEU A 30 42.28 24.97 17.47
N ALA A 31 42.73 23.82 17.97
CA ALA A 31 41.83 22.73 18.22
C ALA A 31 40.74 23.30 19.14
N ASP A 32 39.50 23.31 18.68
CA ASP A 32 38.35 23.36 19.59
C ASP A 32 38.45 22.09 20.43
N PHE A 33 39.19 22.18 21.54
CA PHE A 33 39.11 21.19 22.59
C PHE A 33 37.66 21.20 23.07
N PRO A 34 36.96 20.05 23.14
CA PRO A 34 35.64 20.00 23.74
C PRO A 34 35.73 20.68 25.12
N GLN A 35 34.96 21.75 25.32
CA GLN A 35 34.87 22.41 26.62
C GLN A 35 34.47 21.36 27.66
N GLN A 36 35.19 21.30 28.78
CA GLN A 36 35.07 20.24 29.76
C GLN A 36 33.62 20.11 30.26
N VAL A 37 32.91 19.07 29.78
CA VAL A 37 31.51 18.78 30.16
C VAL A 37 31.41 18.35 31.63
N ASP A 38 32.51 17.86 32.21
CA ASP A 38 32.65 17.40 33.61
C ASP A 38 32.19 18.45 34.64
N THR A 39 32.24 19.72 34.26
CA THR A 39 31.85 20.85 35.11
C THR A 39 30.34 21.10 35.18
N LEU A 40 29.55 20.49 34.30
CA LEU A 40 28.11 20.73 34.18
C LEU A 40 27.32 19.90 35.20
N GLN A 41 26.99 20.47 36.35
CA GLN A 41 26.27 19.77 37.42
C GLN A 41 24.74 19.88 37.30
N THR A 42 24.01 18.84 37.70
CA THR A 42 22.55 18.94 37.88
C THR A 42 22.20 19.75 39.13
N VAL A 43 20.94 20.17 39.26
CA VAL A 43 20.46 20.90 40.45
C VAL A 43 20.58 20.03 41.71
N ALA A 44 20.35 18.73 41.61
CA ALA A 44 20.61 17.82 42.73
C ALA A 44 22.08 17.85 43.16
N GLU A 45 23.04 17.84 42.23
CA GLU A 45 24.46 17.92 42.60
C GLU A 45 24.84 19.28 43.20
N GLN A 46 24.39 20.37 42.59
CA GLN A 46 24.69 21.75 43.04
C GLN A 46 24.13 22.04 44.43
N SER A 47 22.95 21.51 44.75
CA SER A 47 22.28 21.68 46.05
C SER A 47 22.77 20.72 47.14
N GLY A 48 23.68 19.78 46.81
CA GLY A 48 24.06 18.71 47.73
C GLY A 48 22.92 17.72 48.00
N TYR A 49 22.08 17.47 46.98
CA TYR A 49 20.91 16.59 46.96
C TYR A 49 19.78 17.07 47.89
N LYS A 50 19.56 18.38 47.92
CA LYS A 50 18.44 19.01 48.67
C LYS A 50 17.31 19.49 47.77
N ALA A 51 17.61 19.77 46.51
CA ALA A 51 16.67 20.25 45.50
C ALA A 51 16.69 19.35 44.26
N THR A 52 15.71 19.55 43.38
CA THR A 52 15.58 18.87 42.09
C THR A 52 15.24 19.87 40.99
N ALA A 53 15.67 19.61 39.77
CA ALA A 53 15.61 20.56 38.66
C ALA A 53 14.18 20.90 38.21
N ARG A 54 13.95 22.17 37.90
CA ARG A 54 12.82 22.67 37.10
C ARG A 54 13.02 22.32 35.63
N HIS A 55 11.95 22.38 34.85
CA HIS A 55 11.94 22.06 33.43
C HIS A 55 13.01 22.83 32.64
N GLY A 56 13.05 24.15 32.82
CA GLY A 56 14.02 25.01 32.13
C GLY A 56 15.48 24.67 32.45
N GLU A 57 15.77 24.20 33.66
CA GLU A 57 17.12 23.83 34.10
C GLU A 57 17.56 22.51 33.46
N VAL A 58 16.66 21.53 33.34
CA VAL A 58 16.93 20.28 32.61
C VAL A 58 17.19 20.57 31.14
N VAL A 59 16.35 21.39 30.50
CA VAL A 59 16.51 21.78 29.09
C VAL A 59 17.84 22.48 28.87
N ALA A 60 18.18 23.48 29.69
CA ALA A 60 19.43 24.22 29.59
C ALA A 60 20.65 23.31 29.74
N LEU A 61 20.60 22.35 30.67
CA LEU A 61 21.69 21.39 30.86
C LEU A 61 21.86 20.47 29.64
N CYS A 62 20.78 19.92 29.09
CA CYS A 62 20.85 19.09 27.89
C CYS A 62 21.38 19.86 26.68
N GLN A 63 20.94 21.10 26.49
CA GLN A 63 21.45 21.98 25.41
C GLN A 63 22.94 22.27 25.59
N GLU A 64 23.38 22.54 26.81
CA GLU A 64 24.79 22.85 27.09
C GLU A 64 25.70 21.63 26.91
N LEU A 65 25.24 20.43 27.27
CA LEU A 65 25.94 19.18 26.98
C LEU A 65 26.13 18.98 25.46
N ALA A 66 25.07 19.15 24.67
CA ALA A 66 25.12 19.05 23.21
C ALA A 66 26.00 20.16 22.57
N ARG A 67 25.99 21.37 23.13
CA ARG A 67 26.82 22.48 22.64
C ARG A 67 28.31 22.24 22.86
N ARG A 68 28.69 21.58 23.96
CA ARG A 68 30.10 21.37 24.35
C ARG A 68 30.71 20.07 23.83
N ASN A 69 29.91 19.14 23.32
CA ASN A 69 30.41 17.86 22.84
C ASN A 69 29.73 17.44 21.51
N PRO A 70 30.51 17.21 20.43
CA PRO A 70 29.95 16.89 19.11
C PRO A 70 29.26 15.51 19.05
N ASN A 71 29.52 14.62 20.00
CA ASN A 71 28.85 13.31 20.09
C ASN A 71 27.49 13.38 20.79
N ALA A 72 27.03 14.58 21.17
CA ALA A 72 25.73 14.82 21.78
C ALA A 72 24.88 15.72 20.89
N TYR A 73 23.64 15.30 20.62
CA TYR A 73 22.66 16.05 19.86
C TYR A 73 21.40 16.29 20.70
N TYR A 74 21.05 17.57 20.87
CA TYR A 74 19.81 17.97 21.53
C TYR A 74 18.70 18.11 20.50
N THR A 75 17.55 17.50 20.79
CA THR A 75 16.29 17.67 20.07
C THR A 75 15.13 17.56 21.06
N GLU A 76 13.90 17.66 20.56
CA GLU A 76 12.70 17.45 21.36
C GLU A 76 12.10 16.06 21.04
N LEU A 77 11.67 15.32 22.07
CA LEU A 77 10.84 14.12 21.91
C LEU A 77 9.45 14.52 21.42
N GLY A 78 8.93 15.64 21.93
CA GLY A 78 7.63 16.23 21.62
C GLY A 78 7.31 17.38 22.57
N ARG A 79 6.03 17.68 22.76
CA ARG A 79 5.56 18.74 23.68
C ARG A 79 4.50 18.21 24.64
N SER A 80 4.48 18.75 25.85
CA SER A 80 3.49 18.44 26.87
C SER A 80 2.12 19.07 26.58
N ALA A 81 1.13 18.77 27.42
CA ALA A 81 -0.21 19.35 27.32
C ALA A 81 -0.25 20.89 27.42
N GLU A 82 0.61 21.51 28.24
CA GLU A 82 0.77 22.97 28.33
C GLU A 82 1.82 23.52 27.34
N GLY A 83 2.33 22.69 26.42
CA GLY A 83 3.20 23.10 25.32
C GLY A 83 4.70 23.17 25.63
N ARG A 84 5.13 22.68 26.80
CA ARG A 84 6.56 22.62 27.18
C ARG A 84 7.30 21.56 26.36
N PRO A 85 8.52 21.84 25.86
CA PRO A 85 9.30 20.86 25.12
C PRO A 85 9.75 19.71 26.03
N LEU A 86 9.65 18.48 25.55
CA LEU A 86 10.20 17.30 26.21
C LEU A 86 11.63 17.09 25.69
N PRO A 87 12.69 17.42 26.46
CA PRO A 87 14.06 17.39 25.95
C PRO A 87 14.52 15.96 25.68
N LEU A 88 15.16 15.75 24.53
CA LEU A 88 15.77 14.49 24.11
C LEU A 88 17.24 14.73 23.79
N LEU A 89 18.12 14.07 24.52
CA LEU A 89 19.57 14.11 24.29
C LEU A 89 20.02 12.79 23.67
N VAL A 90 20.54 12.84 22.45
CA VAL A 90 21.03 11.68 21.70
C VAL A 90 22.56 11.66 21.76
N LEU A 91 23.13 10.56 22.23
CA LEU A 91 24.58 10.33 22.34
C LEU A 91 25.00 9.24 21.36
N ALA A 92 25.95 9.56 20.47
CA ALA A 92 26.49 8.62 19.49
C ALA A 92 27.89 9.04 19.00
N ASP A 93 28.75 8.06 18.71
CA ASP A 93 30.08 8.29 18.11
C ASP A 93 30.34 7.31 16.95
N PRO A 94 30.26 7.71 15.67
CA PRO A 94 29.99 9.07 15.19
C PRO A 94 28.59 9.59 15.57
N PRO A 95 28.38 10.92 15.58
CA PRO A 95 27.09 11.53 15.94
C PRO A 95 25.97 11.16 14.96
N VAL A 96 24.74 11.14 15.49
CA VAL A 96 23.51 10.79 14.79
C VAL A 96 22.45 11.83 15.09
N HIS A 97 21.83 12.40 14.05
CA HIS A 97 20.85 13.47 14.13
C HIS A 97 19.44 13.05 13.68
N SER A 98 19.30 11.83 13.14
CA SER A 98 18.01 11.32 12.67
C SER A 98 17.86 9.81 12.89
N ALA A 99 16.61 9.33 12.91
CA ALA A 99 16.30 7.91 12.96
C ALA A 99 16.90 7.10 11.79
N LEU A 100 16.99 7.71 10.59
CA LEU A 100 17.59 7.08 9.42
C LEU A 100 19.09 6.87 9.59
N GLU A 101 19.80 7.86 10.13
CA GLU A 101 21.21 7.73 10.49
C GLU A 101 21.42 6.70 11.60
N ALA A 102 20.56 6.69 12.62
CA ALA A 102 20.60 5.69 13.69
C ALA A 102 20.47 4.26 13.14
N ALA A 103 19.49 4.02 12.26
CA ALA A 103 19.29 2.72 11.62
C ALA A 103 20.48 2.30 10.73
N ARG A 104 21.06 3.24 9.97
CA ARG A 104 22.23 2.99 9.11
C ARG A 104 23.51 2.70 9.90
N SER A 105 23.60 3.16 11.16
CA SER A 105 24.77 2.93 11.99
C SER A 105 24.96 1.45 12.39
N GLY A 106 23.91 0.63 12.33
CA GLY A 106 23.93 -0.77 12.78
C GLY A 106 24.11 -0.94 14.29
N LYS A 107 24.03 0.15 15.07
CA LYS A 107 24.13 0.15 16.53
C LYS A 107 22.80 -0.16 17.20
N LEU A 108 22.87 -0.63 18.43
CA LEU A 108 21.68 -0.81 19.26
C LEU A 108 21.22 0.54 19.78
N ILE A 109 20.00 0.92 19.39
CA ILE A 109 19.33 2.13 19.86
C ILE A 109 18.70 1.86 21.23
N ALA A 110 19.16 2.55 22.27
CA ALA A 110 18.63 2.48 23.63
C ALA A 110 17.96 3.80 23.99
N LEU A 111 16.71 3.75 24.46
CA LEU A 111 15.97 4.90 24.97
C LEU A 111 15.83 4.77 26.49
N ALA A 112 16.21 5.79 27.23
CA ALA A 112 15.92 5.89 28.66
C ALA A 112 15.08 7.14 28.94
N ILE A 113 13.99 6.97 29.68
CA ILE A 113 13.12 8.07 30.12
C ILE A 113 13.19 8.23 31.64
N GLY A 114 13.07 9.48 32.07
CA GLY A 114 12.94 9.84 33.47
C GLY A 114 11.72 10.70 33.71
N ASN A 115 11.26 10.67 34.96
CA ASN A 115 10.21 11.56 35.43
C ASN A 115 8.87 11.37 34.70
N ILE A 116 8.50 10.12 34.41
CA ILE A 116 7.16 9.81 33.87
C ILE A 116 6.05 10.18 34.87
N HIS A 117 6.35 10.04 36.16
CA HIS A 117 5.66 10.74 37.23
C HIS A 117 6.53 11.90 37.70
N ALA A 118 6.00 13.12 37.75
CA ALA A 118 6.85 14.29 38.03
C ALA A 118 7.42 14.31 39.47
N GLY A 119 6.79 13.57 40.39
CA GLY A 119 7.30 13.33 41.74
C GLY A 119 8.44 12.30 41.83
N GLU A 120 8.73 11.58 40.75
CA GLU A 120 9.76 10.53 40.70
C GLU A 120 11.01 11.09 40.02
N VAL A 121 11.74 11.88 40.80
CA VAL A 121 12.78 12.76 40.27
C VAL A 121 14.15 12.09 40.13
N CYS A 122 14.29 10.81 40.49
CA CYS A 122 15.58 10.11 40.45
C CYS A 122 16.12 9.99 39.03
N GLY A 123 15.30 9.53 38.07
CA GLY A 123 15.66 9.47 36.66
C GLY A 123 16.01 10.84 36.06
N LYS A 124 15.25 11.87 36.43
CA LYS A 124 15.45 13.26 35.97
C LYS A 124 16.85 13.77 36.22
N GLU A 125 17.40 13.45 37.38
CA GLU A 125 18.77 13.84 37.76
C GLU A 125 19.80 12.82 37.28
N ALA A 126 19.49 11.53 37.34
CA ALA A 126 20.42 10.46 37.01
C ALA A 126 20.82 10.44 35.52
N LEU A 127 19.88 10.66 34.60
CA LEU A 127 20.13 10.55 33.17
C LEU A 127 21.09 11.65 32.65
N PRO A 128 20.96 12.94 33.01
CA PRO A 128 21.95 13.96 32.65
C PRO A 128 23.33 13.73 33.28
N ILE A 129 23.40 13.23 34.52
CA ILE A 129 24.68 12.85 35.16
C ILE A 129 25.37 11.77 34.33
N LEU A 130 24.64 10.72 33.94
CA LEU A 130 25.17 9.64 33.12
C LEU A 130 25.60 10.14 31.74
N ALA A 131 24.81 11.02 31.11
CA ALA A 131 25.16 11.62 29.82
C ALA A 131 26.50 12.36 29.89
N ARG A 132 26.68 13.19 30.93
CA ARG A 132 27.93 13.90 31.18
C ARG A 132 29.10 12.95 31.34
N GLU A 133 28.97 11.90 32.15
CA GLU A 133 30.05 10.92 32.38
C GLU A 133 30.45 10.17 31.10
N ILE A 134 29.49 9.83 30.25
CA ILE A 134 29.76 9.21 28.95
C ILE A 134 30.51 10.20 28.05
N LEU A 135 30.04 11.45 27.97
CA LEU A 135 30.61 12.48 27.09
C LEU A 135 31.97 13.01 27.58
N ALA A 136 32.25 12.91 28.88
CA ALA A 136 33.54 13.24 29.49
C ALA A 136 34.69 12.37 28.95
N THR A 137 34.36 11.15 28.50
CA THR A 137 35.34 10.18 28.00
C THR A 137 35.36 10.20 26.48
N PRO A 138 36.45 10.66 25.83
CA PRO A 138 36.59 10.58 24.37
C PRO A 138 36.44 9.14 23.88
N HIS A 139 35.65 8.94 22.83
CA HIS A 139 35.37 7.61 22.26
C HIS A 139 34.89 6.58 23.30
N HIS A 140 33.99 6.99 24.19
CA HIS A 140 33.49 6.14 25.26
C HIS A 140 33.02 4.76 24.72
N PRO A 141 33.45 3.63 25.31
CA PRO A 141 33.22 2.29 24.77
C PRO A 141 31.76 1.96 24.43
N LEU A 142 30.79 2.47 25.22
CA LEU A 142 29.36 2.29 24.95
C LEU A 142 28.93 2.86 23.59
N LEU A 143 29.50 4.00 23.16
CA LEU A 143 29.09 4.67 21.93
C LEU A 143 29.56 3.94 20.67
N LYS A 144 30.49 2.98 20.80
CA LYS A 144 30.86 2.07 19.71
C LYS A 144 29.68 1.20 19.27
N ASP A 145 28.91 0.72 20.24
CA ASP A 145 27.85 -0.28 20.02
C ASP A 145 26.44 0.28 20.17
N LEU A 146 26.30 1.45 20.80
CA LEU A 146 25.00 2.05 21.12
C LEU A 146 24.79 3.44 20.48
N VAL A 147 23.53 3.71 20.16
CA VAL A 147 22.97 5.07 20.08
C VAL A 147 22.09 5.24 21.32
N ILE A 148 22.42 6.20 22.19
CA ILE A 148 21.75 6.37 23.49
C ILE A 148 20.87 7.61 23.42
N ALA A 149 19.56 7.45 23.52
CA ALA A 149 18.60 8.54 23.59
C ALA A 149 18.08 8.69 25.04
N LEU A 150 18.18 9.89 25.60
CA LEU A 150 17.80 10.19 26.98
C LEU A 150 16.73 11.27 27.00
N ALA A 151 15.59 10.99 27.62
CA ALA A 151 14.53 11.96 27.88
C ALA A 151 14.36 12.16 29.39
N PRO A 152 15.12 13.09 30.02
CA PRO A 152 15.20 13.18 31.47
C PRO A 152 13.91 13.66 32.15
N ILE A 153 13.10 14.45 31.45
CA ILE A 153 11.86 15.03 31.99
C ILE A 153 10.68 14.77 31.05
N TYR A 154 9.93 13.71 31.33
CA TYR A 154 8.79 13.30 30.52
C TYR A 154 7.49 13.99 30.94
N ASN A 155 7.17 14.04 32.23
CA ASN A 155 6.04 14.82 32.77
C ASN A 155 6.48 16.26 33.06
N ALA A 156 6.67 17.05 31.99
CA ALA A 156 7.25 18.39 32.07
C ALA A 156 6.37 19.43 32.78
N ASP A 157 5.04 19.30 32.71
CA ASP A 157 4.14 20.31 33.25
C ASP A 157 4.01 20.19 34.77
N ASP A 158 3.74 18.99 35.28
CA ASP A 158 3.56 18.76 36.71
C ASP A 158 4.87 18.73 37.49
N ASN A 159 6.00 18.68 36.79
CA ASN A 159 7.30 18.97 37.38
C ASN A 159 7.35 20.38 37.96
N GLU A 160 6.62 21.33 37.39
CA GLU A 160 6.57 22.71 37.90
C GLU A 160 5.70 22.86 39.15
N ARG A 161 4.83 21.89 39.42
CA ARG A 161 3.90 21.89 40.57
C ARG A 161 4.56 21.32 41.83
N VAL A 162 5.71 21.87 42.22
CA VAL A 162 6.55 21.37 43.32
C VAL A 162 5.91 21.58 44.69
N SER A 163 5.87 20.52 45.49
CA SER A 163 5.47 20.56 46.91
C SER A 163 6.11 19.41 47.68
N GLN A 164 6.39 19.63 48.97
CA GLN A 164 6.79 18.56 49.91
C GLN A 164 5.68 17.52 50.13
N GLN A 165 4.43 17.89 49.84
CA GLN A 165 3.26 17.03 50.07
C GLN A 165 2.92 16.11 48.90
N ASN A 166 3.60 16.23 47.75
CA ASN A 166 3.21 15.49 46.55
C ASN A 166 3.52 13.98 46.62
N ARG A 167 4.47 13.53 47.46
CA ARG A 167 4.68 12.10 47.77
C ARG A 167 4.93 11.88 49.27
N PRO A 168 3.87 11.82 50.10
CA PRO A 168 4.01 11.65 51.53
C PRO A 168 4.61 10.27 51.86
N GLY A 169 5.57 10.23 52.79
CA GLY A 169 6.25 8.99 53.22
C GLY A 169 7.48 8.60 52.41
N GLN A 170 7.73 9.24 51.26
CA GLN A 170 8.96 9.10 50.50
C GLN A 170 10.05 10.03 51.07
N ILE A 171 11.30 9.55 51.14
CA ILE A 171 12.45 10.40 51.46
C ILE A 171 12.91 11.11 50.17
N GLY A 172 12.28 12.27 49.90
CA GLY A 172 12.54 13.10 48.72
C GLY A 172 13.44 14.31 48.99
N PRO A 173 13.66 15.18 47.98
CA PRO A 173 14.35 16.46 48.15
C PRO A 173 13.64 17.35 49.19
N GLU A 174 14.42 18.12 49.96
CA GLU A 174 13.94 19.05 50.98
C GLU A 174 13.02 20.11 50.39
N GLU A 175 13.26 20.58 49.15
CA GLU A 175 12.44 21.60 48.49
C GLU A 175 11.13 21.05 47.89
N GLY A 176 10.92 19.74 47.93
CA GLY A 176 9.77 19.06 47.33
C GLY A 176 9.97 18.63 45.88
N MET A 177 8.94 18.04 45.29
CA MET A 177 8.96 17.43 43.94
C MET A 177 7.60 17.59 43.25
N GLY A 178 7.49 17.28 41.95
CA GLY A 178 6.27 17.45 41.16
C GLY A 178 5.13 16.46 41.49
N GLN A 179 4.02 16.55 40.76
CA GLN A 179 2.84 15.68 40.91
C GLN A 179 2.92 14.45 39.98
N CYS A 180 2.29 13.32 40.36
CA CYS A 180 2.37 12.10 39.56
C CYS A 180 1.56 12.18 38.27
N ALA A 181 0.31 12.62 38.37
CA ALA A 181 -0.53 12.84 37.20
C ALA A 181 0.01 14.01 36.35
N ASN A 182 -0.27 13.99 35.05
CA ASN A 182 0.04 15.12 34.17
C ASN A 182 -0.99 16.25 34.32
N ALA A 183 -0.84 17.32 33.51
CA ALA A 183 -1.62 18.54 33.67
C ALA A 183 -3.12 18.33 33.43
N ARG A 184 -3.49 17.22 32.79
CA ARG A 184 -4.86 16.77 32.51
C ARG A 184 -5.38 15.74 33.52
N GLY A 185 -4.61 15.42 34.57
CA GLY A 185 -4.96 14.42 35.57
C GLY A 185 -4.75 12.98 35.11
N LEU A 186 -3.99 12.75 34.03
CA LEU A 186 -3.72 11.41 33.51
C LEU A 186 -2.45 10.82 34.14
N ASP A 187 -2.52 9.54 34.49
CA ASP A 187 -1.33 8.74 34.76
C ASP A 187 -0.68 8.32 33.42
N LEU A 188 0.49 8.90 33.12
CA LEU A 188 1.22 8.64 31.88
C LEU A 188 1.72 7.19 31.78
N ASN A 189 1.95 6.51 32.90
CA ASN A 189 2.36 5.10 32.90
C ASN A 189 1.21 4.14 32.61
N CYS A 190 -0.04 4.63 32.54
CA CYS A 190 -1.23 3.84 32.18
C CYS A 190 -1.83 4.23 30.82
N ASP A 191 -1.15 5.07 30.02
CA ASP A 191 -1.71 5.67 28.80
C ASP A 191 -1.21 5.00 27.50
N PHE A 192 -0.33 3.99 27.57
CA PHE A 192 0.34 3.43 26.39
C PHE A 192 -0.58 2.71 25.40
N ILE A 193 -1.81 2.35 25.79
CA ILE A 193 -2.85 1.81 24.89
C ILE A 193 -3.75 2.91 24.33
N LYS A 194 -4.17 3.88 25.15
CA LYS A 194 -5.15 4.90 24.74
C LYS A 194 -4.53 6.04 23.95
N LEU A 195 -3.28 6.37 24.26
CA LEU A 195 -2.53 7.51 23.72
C LEU A 195 -3.32 8.82 23.86
N GLU A 196 -3.88 9.10 25.04
CA GLU A 196 -4.64 10.32 25.30
C GLU A 196 -3.73 11.52 25.55
N ALA A 197 -2.58 11.29 26.19
CA ALA A 197 -1.63 12.33 26.56
C ALA A 197 -0.67 12.65 25.40
N PRO A 198 -0.41 13.93 25.11
CA PRO A 198 0.53 14.32 24.05
C PRO A 198 1.95 13.82 24.32
N GLU A 199 2.35 13.68 25.59
CA GLU A 199 3.62 13.09 26.01
C GLU A 199 3.73 11.63 25.54
N THR A 200 2.69 10.81 25.77
CA THR A 200 2.61 9.41 25.32
C THR A 200 2.61 9.29 23.81
N ARG A 201 1.91 10.18 23.10
CA ARG A 201 1.96 10.22 21.63
C ARG A 201 3.37 10.51 21.13
N ALA A 202 4.08 11.45 21.75
CA ALA A 202 5.45 11.79 21.40
C ALA A 202 6.41 10.60 21.62
N LEU A 203 6.28 9.91 22.76
CA LEU A 203 7.08 8.72 23.05
C LEU A 203 6.79 7.59 22.05
N VAL A 204 5.52 7.28 21.79
CA VAL A 204 5.16 6.24 20.82
C VAL A 204 5.59 6.62 19.40
N GLN A 205 5.57 7.90 19.05
CA GLN A 205 6.13 8.36 17.77
C GLN A 205 7.63 8.09 17.67
N PHE A 206 8.38 8.22 18.76
CA PHE A 206 9.78 7.78 18.81
C PHE A 206 9.90 6.26 18.61
N PHE A 207 9.03 5.45 19.22
CA PHE A 207 8.98 4.00 18.95
C PHE A 207 8.72 3.68 17.46
N ASN A 208 7.83 4.45 16.82
CA ASN A 208 7.48 4.25 15.41
C ASN A 208 8.65 4.60 14.47
N THR A 209 9.36 5.69 14.78
CA THR A 209 10.37 6.27 13.89
C THR A 209 11.79 5.76 14.18
N TRP A 210 12.22 5.77 15.44
CA TRP A 210 13.56 5.36 15.86
C TRP A 210 13.68 3.86 16.17
N LYS A 211 12.55 3.17 16.43
CA LYS A 211 12.50 1.73 16.71
C LYS A 211 13.56 1.29 17.75
N PRO A 212 13.53 1.83 18.98
CA PRO A 212 14.51 1.48 20.00
C PRO A 212 14.49 -0.02 20.28
N HIS A 213 15.66 -0.59 20.52
CA HIS A 213 15.83 -2.01 20.85
C HIS A 213 15.70 -2.24 22.35
N LEU A 214 16.17 -1.28 23.15
CA LEU A 214 16.06 -1.25 24.60
C LEU A 214 15.29 0.00 25.03
N PHE A 215 14.25 -0.19 25.83
CA PHE A 215 13.52 0.88 26.51
C PHE A 215 13.74 0.78 28.02
N ILE A 216 14.22 1.85 28.64
CA ILE A 216 14.45 1.94 30.08
C ILE A 216 13.51 3.01 30.64
N ASP A 217 12.65 2.62 31.55
CA ASP A 217 11.73 3.51 32.24
C ASP A 217 12.14 3.64 33.70
N THR A 218 12.41 4.85 34.17
CA THR A 218 12.93 5.10 35.52
C THR A 218 11.86 5.72 36.41
N HIS A 219 11.57 5.02 37.51
CA HIS A 219 10.50 5.28 38.48
C HIS A 219 11.05 5.31 39.92
N THR A 220 10.17 5.57 40.87
CA THR A 220 10.41 5.34 42.31
C THR A 220 9.27 4.54 42.95
N THR A 221 9.62 3.49 43.70
CA THR A 221 8.65 2.58 44.30
C THR A 221 7.76 3.28 45.32
N ASN A 222 6.45 2.99 45.33
CA ASN A 222 5.54 3.33 46.44
C ASN A 222 5.18 2.09 47.28
N GLY A 223 6.15 1.19 47.42
CA GLY A 223 5.90 -0.19 47.83
C GLY A 223 6.16 -0.54 49.29
N SER A 224 6.16 -1.84 49.57
CA SER A 224 6.53 -2.41 50.88
C SER A 224 7.97 -2.09 51.30
N HIS A 225 8.27 -2.17 52.59
CA HIS A 225 9.62 -1.96 53.10
C HIS A 225 10.53 -3.15 52.78
N HIS A 226 11.62 -2.92 52.04
CA HIS A 226 12.62 -3.93 51.67
C HIS A 226 14.04 -3.34 51.63
N ARG A 227 15.06 -4.17 51.48
CA ARG A 227 16.47 -3.75 51.53
C ARG A 227 17.12 -3.50 50.17
N TYR A 228 16.43 -3.79 49.07
CA TYR A 228 16.90 -3.48 47.71
C TYR A 228 16.88 -1.97 47.46
N THR A 229 17.95 -1.42 46.88
CA THR A 229 18.05 0.00 46.53
C THR A 229 17.39 0.30 45.19
N ILE A 230 17.46 -0.66 44.26
CA ILE A 230 16.73 -0.66 43.00
C ILE A 230 15.87 -1.92 42.95
N THR A 231 14.65 -1.78 42.47
CA THR A 231 13.90 -2.92 41.94
C THR A 231 13.74 -2.79 40.44
N TYR A 232 13.50 -3.88 39.73
CA TYR A 232 13.35 -3.83 38.27
C TYR A 232 12.34 -4.83 37.73
N GLU A 233 11.84 -4.56 36.53
CA GLU A 233 10.91 -5.44 35.83
C GLU A 233 11.23 -5.43 34.33
N GLY A 234 10.82 -6.47 33.60
CA GLY A 234 10.97 -6.53 32.15
C GLY A 234 9.69 -6.90 31.41
N PRO A 235 9.82 -7.29 30.13
CA PRO A 235 8.70 -7.77 29.35
C PRO A 235 8.09 -9.02 30.00
N LYS A 236 6.77 -9.00 30.21
CA LYS A 236 6.04 -10.10 30.87
C LYS A 236 4.66 -10.41 30.28
N ASN A 237 4.17 -9.61 29.32
CA ASN A 237 2.89 -9.87 28.69
C ASN A 237 2.96 -11.15 27.83
N PRO A 238 2.12 -12.16 28.05
CA PRO A 238 2.13 -13.41 27.28
C PRO A 238 1.84 -13.27 25.77
N ALA A 239 1.35 -12.11 25.33
CA ALA A 239 1.18 -11.79 23.91
C ALA A 239 2.47 -11.25 23.26
N GLY A 240 3.49 -10.90 24.05
CA GLY A 240 4.83 -10.57 23.55
C GLY A 240 5.61 -11.81 23.11
N ASP A 241 6.75 -11.61 22.43
CA ASP A 241 7.57 -12.74 21.98
C ASP A 241 8.19 -13.50 23.18
N PRO A 242 7.93 -14.81 23.33
CA PRO A 242 8.39 -15.57 24.48
C PRO A 242 9.92 -15.70 24.55
N ARG A 243 10.64 -15.57 23.43
CA ARG A 243 12.11 -15.64 23.38
C ARG A 243 12.73 -14.37 23.96
N ILE A 244 12.13 -13.20 23.72
CA ILE A 244 12.58 -11.93 24.30
C ILE A 244 12.32 -11.93 25.82
N ILE A 245 11.14 -12.38 26.24
CA ILE A 245 10.79 -12.53 27.67
C ILE A 245 11.76 -13.49 28.37
N ALA A 246 12.03 -14.65 27.75
CA ALA A 246 12.97 -15.63 28.29
C ALA A 246 14.41 -15.11 28.36
N PHE A 247 14.88 -14.41 27.32
CA PHE A 247 16.21 -13.77 27.31
C PHE A 247 16.34 -12.73 28.44
N ALA A 248 15.34 -11.86 28.58
CA ALA A 248 15.33 -10.85 29.64
C ALA A 248 15.47 -11.50 31.01
N ARG A 249 14.64 -12.51 31.29
CA ARG A 249 14.54 -13.17 32.60
C ARG A 249 15.74 -14.06 32.94
N SER A 250 16.21 -14.85 31.98
CA SER A 250 17.17 -15.94 32.23
C SER A 250 18.61 -15.54 32.00
N GLU A 251 18.87 -14.47 31.23
CA GLU A 251 20.23 -14.07 30.83
C GLU A 251 20.50 -12.60 31.16
N PHE A 252 19.67 -11.67 30.67
CA PHE A 252 19.93 -10.24 30.81
C PHE A 252 19.87 -9.76 32.27
N PHE A 253 18.76 -10.01 32.97
CA PHE A 253 18.58 -9.54 34.35
C PHE A 253 19.54 -10.18 35.37
N PRO A 254 19.78 -11.51 35.37
CA PRO A 254 20.71 -12.11 36.32
C PRO A 254 22.13 -11.55 36.21
N ARG A 255 22.60 -11.26 34.97
CA ARG A 255 23.92 -10.67 34.75
C ARG A 255 23.95 -9.19 35.12
N LEU A 256 22.89 -8.44 34.78
CA LEU A 256 22.71 -7.04 35.17
C LEU A 256 22.79 -6.86 36.69
N THR A 257 22.03 -7.63 37.47
CA THR A 257 22.00 -7.50 38.93
C THR A 257 23.29 -7.91 39.59
N SER A 258 23.90 -9.01 39.12
CA SER A 258 25.17 -9.48 39.65
C SER A 258 26.31 -8.47 39.45
N GLU A 259 26.41 -7.88 38.25
CA GLU A 259 27.43 -6.87 37.98
C GLU A 259 27.13 -5.52 38.66
N PHE A 260 25.85 -5.16 38.79
CA PHE A 260 25.44 -3.97 39.55
C PHE A 260 25.84 -4.09 41.03
N GLU A 261 25.54 -5.21 41.68
CA GLU A 261 25.90 -5.45 43.08
C GLU A 261 27.42 -5.49 43.27
N LYS A 262 28.14 -6.16 42.37
CA LYS A 262 29.62 -6.23 42.41
C LYS A 262 30.29 -4.87 42.29
N LYS A 263 29.77 -3.96 41.46
CA LYS A 263 30.38 -2.64 41.20
C LYS A 263 29.99 -1.58 42.23
N THR A 264 28.78 -1.66 42.78
CA THR A 264 28.23 -0.60 43.65
C THR A 264 28.11 -1.01 45.11
N GLY A 265 28.07 -2.32 45.40
CA GLY A 265 27.68 -2.86 46.71
C GLY A 265 26.19 -2.71 47.02
N LEU A 266 25.38 -2.20 46.07
CA LEU A 266 23.95 -2.02 46.22
C LEU A 266 23.18 -3.20 45.65
N GLN A 267 22.09 -3.58 46.29
CA GLN A 267 21.28 -4.73 45.87
C GLN A 267 20.16 -4.30 44.94
N ALA A 268 19.99 -5.04 43.85
CA ALA A 268 18.89 -4.92 42.91
C ALA A 268 18.15 -6.25 42.75
N TYR A 269 16.82 -6.19 42.69
CA TYR A 269 15.99 -7.40 42.58
C TYR A 269 14.68 -7.14 41.83
N TYR A 270 13.97 -8.19 41.43
CA TYR A 270 12.70 -8.07 40.73
C TYR A 270 11.67 -7.24 41.52
N HIS A 271 10.96 -6.37 40.81
CA HIS A 271 9.94 -5.49 41.37
C HIS A 271 8.77 -6.28 41.95
N GLY A 272 8.27 -5.80 43.08
CA GLY A 272 7.08 -6.35 43.70
C GLY A 272 6.85 -5.77 45.09
N ASN A 273 5.75 -6.21 45.69
CA ASN A 273 5.33 -5.83 47.03
C ASN A 273 5.13 -7.07 47.89
N LEU A 274 5.60 -6.99 49.15
CA LEU A 274 5.29 -7.99 50.16
C LEU A 274 3.80 -7.96 50.51
N SER A 275 3.16 -9.13 50.50
CA SER A 275 1.83 -9.31 51.06
C SER A 275 1.82 -9.04 52.57
N ARG A 276 0.65 -8.71 53.14
CA ARG A 276 0.51 -8.42 54.58
C ARG A 276 0.96 -9.58 55.47
N ASP A 277 0.80 -10.82 55.05
CA ASP A 277 1.27 -12.00 55.79
C ASP A 277 2.72 -12.39 55.46
N HIS A 278 3.40 -11.61 54.61
CA HIS A 278 4.76 -11.85 54.13
C HIS A 278 4.94 -13.24 53.49
N THR A 279 3.91 -13.74 52.80
CA THR A 279 3.96 -15.03 52.09
C THR A 279 4.12 -14.89 50.58
N ARG A 280 3.83 -13.71 50.01
CA ARG A 280 3.87 -13.44 48.57
C ARG A 280 4.64 -12.16 48.25
N TRP A 281 5.38 -12.19 47.16
CA TRP A 281 5.98 -11.02 46.50
C TRP A 281 5.31 -10.85 45.14
N THR A 282 4.50 -9.81 44.98
CA THR A 282 3.64 -9.64 43.80
C THR A 282 3.99 -8.38 43.03
N THR A 283 4.22 -8.53 41.72
CA THR A 283 4.44 -7.42 40.77
C THR A 283 3.10 -6.90 40.23
N PHE A 284 3.13 -5.78 39.50
CA PHE A 284 1.95 -5.22 38.83
C PHE A 284 1.49 -6.10 37.65
N PRO A 285 0.23 -5.97 37.17
CA PRO A 285 -0.31 -6.78 36.07
C PRO A 285 0.50 -6.71 34.77
N ALA A 286 0.31 -7.69 33.89
CA ALA A 286 0.98 -7.73 32.58
C ALA A 286 0.26 -6.97 31.46
N GLU A 287 -0.77 -6.19 31.81
CA GLU A 287 -1.59 -5.37 30.89
C GLU A 287 -0.75 -4.43 30.03
N GLY A 288 -1.15 -4.21 28.78
CA GLY A 288 -0.40 -3.43 27.79
C GLY A 288 -0.33 -1.93 28.05
N ARG A 289 -1.10 -1.40 29.00
CA ARG A 289 -1.11 0.03 29.38
C ARG A 289 0.18 0.52 30.04
N TYR A 290 0.98 -0.39 30.60
CA TYR A 290 2.25 -0.07 31.26
C TYR A 290 3.40 0.03 30.24
N GLY A 291 4.30 0.99 30.39
CA GLY A 291 5.32 1.28 29.37
C GLY A 291 6.23 0.09 29.03
N THR A 292 6.65 -0.69 30.03
CA THR A 292 7.54 -1.85 29.82
C THR A 292 6.83 -3.07 29.25
N THR A 293 5.56 -3.29 29.62
CA THR A 293 4.73 -4.36 29.04
C THR A 293 4.38 -4.00 27.59
N TYR A 294 4.04 -2.74 27.31
CA TYR A 294 3.82 -2.20 25.97
C TYR A 294 5.03 -2.37 25.05
N ALA A 295 6.22 -2.01 25.52
CA ALA A 295 7.45 -2.21 24.76
C ALA A 295 7.65 -3.70 24.43
N GLY A 296 7.38 -4.60 25.38
CA GLY A 296 7.39 -6.05 25.17
C GLY A 296 6.36 -6.53 24.13
N LEU A 297 5.14 -6.00 24.14
CA LEU A 297 4.10 -6.26 23.12
C LEU A 297 4.52 -5.83 21.72
N ARG A 298 5.45 -4.88 21.63
CA ARG A 298 6.08 -4.40 20.38
C ARG A 298 7.41 -5.09 20.11
N ASN A 299 7.65 -6.26 20.68
CA ASN A 299 8.89 -7.03 20.55
C ASN A 299 10.15 -6.24 20.92
N ARG A 300 10.09 -5.33 21.88
CA ARG A 300 11.28 -4.59 22.36
C ARG A 300 11.71 -5.10 23.73
N LEU A 301 13.02 -5.08 23.97
CA LEU A 301 13.55 -5.33 25.31
C LEU A 301 13.22 -4.10 26.17
N ALA A 302 12.71 -4.33 27.38
CA ALA A 302 12.30 -3.25 28.27
C ALA A 302 12.86 -3.47 29.68
N VAL A 303 13.16 -2.38 30.38
CA VAL A 303 13.61 -2.40 31.76
C VAL A 303 12.87 -1.30 32.51
N LEU A 304 12.08 -1.69 33.50
CA LEU A 304 11.61 -0.78 34.54
C LEU A 304 12.72 -0.70 35.58
N SER A 305 13.15 0.50 35.95
CA SER A 305 14.06 0.74 37.08
C SER A 305 13.33 1.52 38.14
N GLU A 306 13.24 0.97 39.34
CA GLU A 306 12.38 1.46 40.40
C GLU A 306 13.22 1.75 41.64
N ALA A 307 13.53 3.02 41.86
CA ALA A 307 14.35 3.45 43.00
C ALA A 307 13.57 3.31 44.32
N TYR A 308 14.23 2.81 45.37
CA TYR A 308 13.58 2.57 46.65
C TYR A 308 13.19 3.89 47.35
N ALA A 309 11.89 4.19 47.47
CA ALA A 309 11.42 5.48 48.03
C ALA A 309 11.90 5.82 49.43
N TYR A 310 12.25 4.82 50.24
CA TYR A 310 12.69 5.00 51.62
C TYR A 310 14.22 5.04 51.78
N ALA A 311 14.98 4.99 50.68
CA ALA A 311 16.41 5.30 50.69
C ALA A 311 16.65 6.82 50.60
N PRO A 312 17.78 7.35 51.12
CA PRO A 312 18.14 8.75 50.96
C PRO A 312 18.10 9.20 49.51
N TYR A 313 17.61 10.43 49.25
CA TYR A 313 17.43 10.94 47.89
C TYR A 313 18.70 10.85 47.04
N LYS A 314 19.86 11.19 47.63
CA LYS A 314 21.17 11.04 46.99
C LYS A 314 21.43 9.61 46.51
N ASP A 315 21.23 8.64 47.40
CA ASP A 315 21.52 7.23 47.10
C ASP A 315 20.60 6.71 46.00
N ARG A 316 19.34 7.16 45.97
CA ARG A 316 18.40 6.83 44.91
C ARG A 316 18.84 7.36 43.54
N VAL A 317 19.24 8.64 43.46
CA VAL A 317 19.72 9.24 42.20
C VAL A 317 20.94 8.49 41.68
N LEU A 318 21.93 8.25 42.55
CA LEU A 318 23.17 7.57 42.17
C LEU A 318 22.93 6.10 41.81
N ALA A 319 22.08 5.39 42.54
CA ALA A 319 21.71 4.02 42.24
C ALA A 319 20.97 3.91 40.90
N THR A 320 20.04 4.84 40.60
CA THR A 320 19.37 4.88 39.29
C THR A 320 20.37 5.13 38.17
N ARG A 321 21.29 6.09 38.33
CA ARG A 321 22.37 6.36 37.35
C ARG A 321 23.20 5.10 37.10
N ASP A 322 23.64 4.44 38.16
CA ASP A 322 24.52 3.27 38.07
C ASP A 322 23.78 2.06 37.47
N PHE A 323 22.50 1.89 37.79
CA PHE A 323 21.68 0.82 37.23
C PHE A 323 21.39 1.03 35.74
N VAL A 324 21.07 2.26 35.32
CA VAL A 324 20.90 2.60 33.89
C VAL A 324 22.23 2.42 33.15
N ARG A 325 23.37 2.83 33.73
CA ARG A 325 24.69 2.56 33.14
C ARG A 325 24.90 1.07 32.92
N GLU A 326 24.59 0.24 33.91
CA GLU A 326 24.75 -1.20 33.79
C GLU A 326 23.79 -1.80 32.76
N CYS A 327 22.55 -1.31 32.65
CA CYS A 327 21.64 -1.70 31.57
C CYS A 327 22.26 -1.44 30.19
N LEU A 328 22.88 -0.27 29.99
CA LEU A 328 23.57 0.08 28.74
C LEU A 328 24.79 -0.81 28.48
N ILE A 329 25.58 -1.11 29.52
CA ILE A 329 26.73 -2.03 29.42
C ILE A 329 26.26 -3.43 29.00
N GLN A 330 25.22 -3.95 29.65
CA GLN A 330 24.68 -5.26 29.30
C GLN A 330 24.10 -5.27 27.90
N ALA A 331 23.40 -4.20 27.48
CA ALA A 331 22.89 -4.06 26.13
C ALA A 331 24.00 -4.05 25.07
N ALA A 332 25.07 -3.28 25.31
CA ALA A 332 26.25 -3.25 24.44
C ALA A 332 26.90 -4.64 24.34
N SER A 333 27.02 -5.35 25.46
CA SER A 333 27.65 -6.69 25.49
C SER A 333 26.82 -7.79 24.79
N HIS A 334 25.51 -7.59 24.62
CA HIS A 334 24.60 -8.52 23.92
C HIS A 334 24.02 -7.91 22.63
N LYS A 335 24.66 -6.87 22.06
CA LYS A 335 24.14 -6.07 20.93
C LYS A 335 23.55 -6.95 19.82
N ASP A 336 24.37 -7.85 19.27
CA ASP A 336 23.98 -8.66 18.11
C ASP A 336 22.88 -9.68 18.45
N GLN A 337 22.84 -10.17 19.70
CA GLN A 337 21.80 -11.08 20.16
C GLN A 337 20.46 -10.35 20.31
N ILE A 338 20.45 -9.16 20.91
CA ILE A 338 19.24 -8.34 21.08
C ILE A 338 18.68 -7.94 19.71
N ILE A 339 19.51 -7.40 18.81
CA ILE A 339 19.07 -7.01 17.46
C ILE A 339 18.48 -8.22 16.72
N ARG A 340 19.17 -9.37 16.72
CA ARG A 340 18.66 -10.58 16.05
C ARG A 340 17.34 -11.07 16.64
N LEU A 341 17.21 -11.11 17.98
CA LEU A 341 15.98 -11.55 18.64
C LEU A 341 14.78 -10.68 18.25
N ILE A 342 14.96 -9.35 18.23
CA ILE A 342 13.91 -8.39 17.86
C ILE A 342 13.55 -8.53 16.38
N ASP A 343 14.54 -8.58 15.50
CA ASP A 343 14.34 -8.75 14.07
C ASP A 343 13.63 -10.07 13.72
N ASP A 344 14.01 -11.16 14.39
CA ASP A 344 13.36 -12.46 14.23
C ASP A 344 11.93 -12.47 14.78
N ALA A 345 11.65 -11.74 15.87
CA ALA A 345 10.30 -11.58 16.40
C ALA A 345 9.41 -10.78 15.43
N ASP A 346 9.89 -9.62 14.96
CA ASP A 346 9.16 -8.78 14.00
C ASP A 346 8.88 -9.53 12.69
N ARG A 347 9.86 -10.28 12.16
CA ARG A 347 9.67 -11.14 10.96
C ARG A 347 8.71 -12.29 11.21
N ALA A 348 8.80 -12.97 12.36
CA ALA A 348 7.94 -14.10 12.68
C ALA A 348 6.47 -13.67 12.76
N VAL A 349 6.17 -12.56 13.44
CA VAL A 349 4.81 -12.01 13.53
C VAL A 349 4.28 -11.61 12.15
N ALA A 350 5.08 -10.88 11.35
CA ALA A 350 4.67 -10.47 10.01
C ALA A 350 4.38 -11.68 9.10
N LYS A 351 5.22 -12.73 9.17
CA LYS A 351 5.04 -13.97 8.42
C LYS A 351 3.78 -14.73 8.87
N SER A 352 3.55 -14.85 10.18
CA SER A 352 2.35 -15.51 10.73
C SER A 352 1.05 -14.84 10.28
N GLY A 353 1.04 -13.52 10.08
CA GLY A 353 -0.13 -12.80 9.57
C GLY A 353 -0.41 -12.98 8.08
N GLN A 354 0.57 -13.40 7.25
CA GLN A 354 0.36 -13.60 5.81
C GLN A 354 -0.53 -14.82 5.52
N THR A 355 -0.34 -15.89 6.29
CA THR A 355 -1.13 -17.12 6.23
C THR A 355 -1.46 -17.54 7.67
N PRO A 356 -2.52 -16.98 8.27
CA PRO A 356 -2.86 -17.21 9.66
C PRO A 356 -3.27 -18.67 9.85
N GLY A 357 -2.30 -19.49 10.26
CA GLY A 357 -2.50 -20.91 10.52
C GLY A 357 -3.05 -21.13 11.92
N LYS A 358 -2.25 -21.81 12.76
CA LYS A 358 -2.59 -22.09 14.17
C LYS A 358 -1.97 -21.10 15.15
N ASP A 359 -1.41 -19.99 14.66
CA ASP A 359 -0.78 -18.97 15.51
C ASP A 359 -1.79 -18.36 16.47
N ARG A 360 -1.42 -18.26 17.76
CA ARG A 360 -2.31 -17.79 18.81
C ARG A 360 -1.71 -16.60 19.55
N VAL A 361 -2.53 -15.60 19.81
CA VAL A 361 -2.14 -14.41 20.57
C VAL A 361 -2.92 -14.40 21.87
N ALA A 362 -2.23 -14.18 22.99
CA ALA A 362 -2.89 -13.98 24.27
C ALA A 362 -3.65 -12.66 24.27
N ILE A 363 -4.87 -12.68 24.80
CA ILE A 363 -5.71 -11.48 24.96
C ILE A 363 -6.08 -11.25 26.42
N ARG A 364 -5.79 -12.24 27.28
CA ARG A 364 -5.93 -12.15 28.73
C ARG A 364 -4.80 -12.89 29.42
N SER A 365 -4.44 -12.43 30.60
CA SER A 365 -3.34 -12.99 31.36
C SER A 365 -3.62 -13.04 32.87
N GLU A 366 -2.94 -13.95 33.56
CA GLU A 366 -2.94 -13.99 35.03
C GLU A 366 -1.53 -14.23 35.56
N ALA A 367 -1.28 -13.73 36.77
CA ALA A 367 0.00 -13.94 37.45
C ALA A 367 0.15 -15.41 37.89
N ARG A 368 1.31 -15.99 37.60
CA ARG A 368 1.69 -17.35 37.96
C ARG A 368 2.87 -17.35 38.94
N PRO A 369 2.85 -18.24 39.96
CA PRO A 369 3.98 -18.40 40.85
C PRO A 369 5.21 -18.97 40.14
N LEU A 370 6.40 -18.46 40.47
CA LEU A 370 7.67 -19.15 40.15
C LEU A 370 7.79 -20.45 40.94
N PRO A 371 8.54 -21.47 40.44
CA PRO A 371 8.52 -22.81 41.04
C PRO A 371 8.98 -22.89 42.50
N ASN A 372 9.92 -22.04 42.92
CA ASN A 372 10.52 -22.09 44.25
C ASN A 372 10.32 -20.75 44.97
N PRO A 373 10.02 -20.75 46.29
CA PRO A 373 10.08 -19.55 47.11
C PRO A 373 11.51 -18.99 47.15
N GLU A 374 11.65 -17.67 47.14
CA GLU A 374 12.95 -17.01 47.32
C GLU A 374 12.93 -16.08 48.54
N PRO A 375 14.07 -15.88 49.22
CA PRO A 375 14.16 -14.96 50.34
C PRO A 375 14.13 -13.51 49.84
N ILE A 376 13.08 -12.78 50.22
CA ILE A 376 13.00 -11.34 50.03
C ILE A 376 13.59 -10.62 51.22
N LEU A 377 14.52 -9.71 50.94
CA LEU A 377 15.22 -8.94 51.96
C LEU A 377 14.32 -7.84 52.53
N GLY A 378 13.78 -8.07 53.72
CA GLY A 378 12.84 -7.17 54.38
C GLY A 378 13.34 -6.64 55.73
N TYR A 379 12.38 -6.09 56.49
CA TYR A 379 12.56 -5.64 57.88
C TYR A 379 11.52 -6.28 58.78
N VAL A 380 11.79 -6.34 60.08
CA VAL A 380 10.75 -6.61 61.08
C VAL A 380 9.77 -5.43 61.07
N GLU A 381 8.48 -5.72 60.90
CA GLU A 381 7.42 -4.71 60.98
C GLU A 381 6.71 -4.80 62.33
N ARG A 382 6.32 -3.66 62.90
CA ARG A 382 5.48 -3.58 64.10
C ARG A 382 4.21 -2.82 63.78
N GLU A 383 3.08 -3.29 64.31
CA GLU A 383 1.84 -2.51 64.26
C GLU A 383 1.82 -1.50 65.40
N ALA A 384 1.65 -0.23 65.05
CA ALA A 384 1.42 0.88 65.96
C ALA A 384 0.25 1.72 65.44
N ASN A 385 -0.76 1.95 66.27
CA ASN A 385 -1.94 2.77 65.94
C ASN A 385 -2.69 2.34 64.65
N GLY A 386 -2.73 1.03 64.34
CA GLY A 386 -3.40 0.52 63.13
C GLY A 386 -2.57 0.64 61.84
N HIS A 387 -1.33 1.15 61.91
CA HIS A 387 -0.39 1.22 60.80
C HIS A 387 0.84 0.35 61.07
N ARG A 388 1.36 -0.31 60.03
CA ARG A 388 2.63 -1.03 60.11
C ARG A 388 3.79 -0.07 59.91
N ALA A 389 4.67 -0.01 60.89
CA ALA A 389 5.94 0.70 60.80
C ALA A 389 7.07 -0.32 60.68
N LYS A 390 8.01 -0.10 59.75
CA LYS A 390 9.26 -0.86 59.71
C LYS A 390 10.11 -0.55 60.95
N THR A 391 10.85 -1.53 61.44
CA THR A 391 12.00 -1.31 62.32
C THR A 391 13.30 -1.36 61.51
N ASP A 392 14.41 -0.99 62.13
CA ASP A 392 15.75 -1.13 61.51
C ASP A 392 16.32 -2.55 61.61
N THR A 393 15.55 -3.52 62.10
CA THR A 393 15.98 -4.91 62.25
C THR A 393 15.78 -5.66 60.93
N PRO A 394 16.86 -6.12 60.26
CA PRO A 394 16.72 -6.88 59.00
C PRO A 394 16.05 -8.23 59.26
N LYS A 395 15.18 -8.65 58.34
CA LYS A 395 14.57 -9.98 58.34
C LYS A 395 14.26 -10.41 56.91
N ASP A 396 14.68 -11.61 56.56
CA ASP A 396 14.40 -12.20 55.26
C ASP A 396 13.14 -13.04 55.32
N TYR A 397 12.28 -12.85 54.32
CA TYR A 397 10.99 -13.52 54.23
C TYR A 397 11.04 -14.49 53.06
N PRO A 398 10.92 -15.81 53.29
CA PRO A 398 10.73 -16.76 52.20
C PRO A 398 9.32 -16.54 51.64
N VAL A 399 9.23 -16.09 50.40
CA VAL A 399 7.94 -15.76 49.77
C VAL A 399 7.78 -16.42 48.42
N GLN A 400 6.53 -16.64 48.04
CA GLN A 400 6.18 -17.03 46.69
C GLN A 400 6.25 -15.83 45.75
N LEU A 401 7.12 -15.89 44.75
CA LEU A 401 7.22 -14.85 43.72
C LEU A 401 6.08 -15.02 42.70
N MET A 402 5.27 -13.98 42.57
CA MET A 402 4.18 -13.88 41.59
C MET A 402 4.61 -12.89 40.50
N HIS A 403 5.53 -13.36 39.64
CA HIS A 403 6.24 -12.53 38.67
C HIS A 403 6.15 -13.07 37.24
N ASP A 404 5.78 -14.33 37.08
CA ASP A 404 5.48 -14.89 35.76
C ASP A 404 4.02 -14.64 35.40
N PHE A 405 3.69 -14.64 34.11
CA PHE A 405 2.32 -14.48 33.65
C PHE A 405 1.99 -15.53 32.59
N ALA A 406 0.81 -16.12 32.69
CA ALA A 406 0.32 -17.10 31.74
C ALA A 406 -0.92 -16.56 31.03
N ALA A 407 -1.11 -16.96 29.77
CA ALA A 407 -2.32 -16.64 29.03
C ALA A 407 -3.50 -17.44 29.60
N THR A 408 -4.55 -16.75 30.04
CA THR A 408 -5.83 -17.35 30.43
C THR A 408 -6.77 -17.49 29.25
N GLU A 409 -6.60 -16.61 28.25
CA GLU A 409 -7.37 -16.61 27.02
C GLU A 409 -6.48 -16.26 25.84
N THR A 410 -6.66 -17.00 24.73
CA THR A 410 -5.95 -16.77 23.47
C THR A 410 -6.93 -16.83 22.31
N VAL A 411 -6.62 -16.09 21.23
CA VAL A 411 -7.34 -16.18 19.95
C VAL A 411 -6.42 -16.64 18.85
N VAL A 412 -6.98 -17.28 17.82
CA VAL A 412 -6.24 -17.54 16.57
C VAL A 412 -6.09 -16.21 15.83
N ARG A 413 -4.88 -15.90 15.36
CA ARG A 413 -4.66 -14.70 14.54
C ARG A 413 -5.56 -14.73 13.28
N PRO A 414 -6.34 -13.68 12.98
CA PRO A 414 -6.99 -13.55 11.68
C PRO A 414 -6.03 -12.94 10.63
N TYR A 415 -6.34 -13.06 9.34
CA TYR A 415 -5.59 -12.40 8.26
C TYR A 415 -5.66 -10.88 8.40
N ALA A 416 -6.85 -10.36 8.65
CA ALA A 416 -7.06 -8.93 8.89
C ALA A 416 -8.27 -8.68 9.80
N TYR A 417 -8.32 -7.47 10.37
CA TYR A 417 -9.51 -6.90 10.97
C TYR A 417 -10.12 -5.85 10.04
N LEU A 418 -11.45 -5.77 10.04
CA LEU A 418 -12.21 -4.79 9.26
C LEU A 418 -12.97 -3.88 10.23
N LEU A 419 -12.79 -2.58 10.08
CA LEU A 419 -13.39 -1.56 10.95
C LEU A 419 -14.17 -0.55 10.11
N PRO A 420 -15.38 -0.15 10.51
CA PRO A 420 -16.09 0.91 9.82
C PRO A 420 -15.41 2.27 10.10
N PRO A 421 -15.40 3.19 9.12
CA PRO A 421 -14.76 4.51 9.26
C PRO A 421 -15.47 5.43 10.27
N SER A 422 -16.62 5.02 10.81
CA SER A 422 -17.41 5.78 11.80
C SER A 422 -16.78 5.85 13.19
N PHE A 423 -15.65 5.18 13.45
CA PHE A 423 -14.91 5.25 14.72
C PHE A 423 -13.55 5.96 14.55
N PRO A 424 -13.53 7.27 14.24
CA PRO A 424 -12.30 7.98 13.89
C PRO A 424 -11.23 7.95 14.99
N ASP A 425 -11.63 7.93 16.27
CA ASP A 425 -10.68 7.87 17.39
C ASP A 425 -9.97 6.52 17.47
N ALA A 426 -10.70 5.41 17.28
CA ALA A 426 -10.09 4.07 17.24
C ALA A 426 -9.05 3.99 16.11
N VAL A 427 -9.40 4.51 14.93
CA VAL A 427 -8.54 4.54 13.75
C VAL A 427 -7.32 5.42 13.98
N ALA A 428 -7.52 6.61 14.55
CA ALA A 428 -6.44 7.52 14.88
C ALA A 428 -5.47 6.90 15.90
N THR A 429 -6.00 6.21 16.92
CA THR A 429 -5.19 5.51 17.92
C THR A 429 -4.36 4.38 17.30
N LEU A 430 -4.95 3.54 16.43
CA LEU A 430 -4.20 2.52 15.69
C LEU A 430 -3.05 3.14 14.88
N LYS A 431 -3.32 4.21 14.14
CA LYS A 431 -2.29 4.92 13.37
C LYS A 431 -1.21 5.53 14.25
N ARG A 432 -1.56 6.13 15.40
CA ARG A 432 -0.60 6.66 16.38
C ARG A 432 0.28 5.58 16.98
N HIS A 433 -0.20 4.33 17.10
CA HIS A 433 0.66 3.19 17.43
C HIS A 433 1.65 2.80 16.31
N GLY A 434 1.55 3.38 15.12
CA GLY A 434 2.35 3.00 13.95
C GLY A 434 1.84 1.75 13.24
N ILE A 435 0.59 1.35 13.47
CA ILE A 435 -0.05 0.22 12.78
C ILE A 435 -0.38 0.64 11.35
N ASP A 436 -0.06 -0.21 10.37
CA ASP A 436 -0.47 -0.02 8.98
C ASP A 436 -1.99 -0.23 8.88
N VAL A 437 -2.70 0.87 8.55
CA VAL A 437 -4.15 0.90 8.37
C VAL A 437 -4.42 1.23 6.91
N GLN A 438 -5.05 0.27 6.22
CA GLN A 438 -5.49 0.40 4.84
C GLN A 438 -7.00 0.67 4.78
N GLU A 439 -7.49 1.05 3.62
CA GLU A 439 -8.91 1.18 3.33
C GLU A 439 -9.30 0.43 2.06
N LEU A 440 -10.50 -0.14 2.07
CA LEU A 440 -11.11 -0.76 0.89
C LEU A 440 -11.41 0.30 -0.15
N ARG A 441 -10.99 0.06 -1.40
CA ARG A 441 -11.29 0.96 -2.52
C ARG A 441 -12.63 0.64 -3.19
N GLU A 442 -13.23 -0.49 -2.87
CA GLU A 442 -14.40 -1.04 -3.55
C GLU A 442 -15.44 -1.55 -2.57
N ASP A 443 -16.71 -1.59 -2.99
CA ASP A 443 -17.71 -2.37 -2.27
C ASP A 443 -17.43 -3.85 -2.57
N ILE A 444 -17.44 -4.74 -1.58
CA ILE A 444 -17.10 -6.16 -1.78
C ILE A 444 -17.83 -7.07 -0.80
N GLU A 445 -18.24 -8.25 -1.26
CA GLU A 445 -18.72 -9.33 -0.40
C GLU A 445 -17.57 -10.20 0.08
N LEU A 446 -17.45 -10.33 1.40
CA LEU A 446 -16.44 -11.17 2.04
C LEU A 446 -17.09 -12.12 3.03
N ASP A 447 -16.48 -13.30 3.18
CA ASP A 447 -16.79 -14.21 4.27
C ASP A 447 -16.01 -13.74 5.50
N VAL A 448 -16.76 -13.27 6.50
CA VAL A 448 -16.20 -12.69 7.72
C VAL A 448 -16.65 -13.47 8.93
N GLU A 449 -15.82 -13.45 9.96
CA GLU A 449 -16.23 -13.78 11.31
C GLU A 449 -16.58 -12.48 12.03
N LEU A 450 -17.71 -12.49 12.73
CA LEU A 450 -18.12 -11.40 13.60
C LEU A 450 -18.49 -11.91 14.98
N TYR A 451 -18.40 -11.01 15.95
CA TYR A 451 -18.77 -11.28 17.34
C TYR A 451 -20.11 -10.64 17.66
N ARG A 452 -21.00 -11.41 18.29
CA ARG A 452 -22.21 -10.90 18.94
C ARG A 452 -21.87 -10.63 20.41
N VAL A 453 -22.25 -9.46 20.91
CA VAL A 453 -22.07 -9.08 22.31
C VAL A 453 -23.15 -9.77 23.14
N ASP A 454 -22.77 -10.74 23.97
CA ASP A 454 -23.71 -11.46 24.83
C ASP A 454 -23.93 -10.69 26.15
N GLU A 455 -22.86 -10.13 26.72
CA GLU A 455 -22.87 -9.38 27.97
C GLU A 455 -21.77 -8.31 27.95
N ALA A 456 -22.03 -7.16 28.59
CA ALA A 456 -21.04 -6.12 28.86
C ALA A 456 -21.08 -5.77 30.35
N GLY A 457 -19.96 -5.89 31.04
CA GLY A 457 -19.85 -5.72 32.48
C GLY A 457 -18.59 -4.96 32.90
N LYS A 458 -18.42 -4.78 34.21
CA LYS A 458 -17.15 -4.30 34.78
C LYS A 458 -16.24 -5.49 35.09
N PRO A 459 -14.91 -5.37 34.90
CA PRO A 459 -14.00 -6.45 35.24
C PRO A 459 -13.98 -6.74 36.74
N ALA A 460 -13.64 -8.00 37.09
CA ALA A 460 -13.63 -8.49 38.48
C ALA A 460 -12.56 -7.82 39.37
N SER A 461 -11.51 -7.24 38.77
CA SER A 461 -10.48 -6.46 39.47
C SER A 461 -10.07 -5.26 38.62
N SER A 462 -10.01 -4.07 39.23
CA SER A 462 -9.40 -2.89 38.63
C SER A 462 -8.04 -2.63 39.29
N GLY A 463 -6.98 -2.51 38.47
CA GLY A 463 -5.65 -2.10 38.89
C GLY A 463 -5.58 -0.63 39.32
N CYS A 464 -4.37 -0.04 39.29
CA CYS A 464 -4.15 1.36 39.71
C CYS A 464 -5.17 2.31 39.06
N ASP A 465 -5.89 2.99 39.95
CA ASP A 465 -6.96 3.94 39.73
C ASP A 465 -8.23 3.43 39.03
N ARG A 466 -9.34 4.02 39.48
CA ARG A 466 -10.75 3.72 39.14
C ARG A 466 -11.05 3.98 37.66
N GLN A 467 -10.37 3.29 36.75
CA GLN A 467 -10.49 3.47 35.31
C GLN A 467 -11.74 2.75 34.81
N ASP A 468 -12.55 3.47 34.04
CA ASP A 468 -13.86 3.05 33.55
C ASP A 468 -13.72 2.12 32.34
N VAL A 469 -13.17 0.92 32.58
CA VAL A 469 -13.02 -0.13 31.56
C VAL A 469 -14.24 -1.06 31.54
N VAL A 470 -14.51 -1.65 30.37
CA VAL A 470 -15.58 -2.63 30.17
C VAL A 470 -15.02 -4.00 29.81
N GLU A 471 -15.68 -5.05 30.30
CA GLU A 471 -15.40 -6.42 29.93
C GLU A 471 -16.56 -6.96 29.09
N LEU A 472 -16.25 -7.53 27.91
CA LEU A 472 -17.26 -8.09 27.00
C LEU A 472 -17.20 -9.61 26.99
N ARG A 473 -18.39 -10.24 27.05
CA ARG A 473 -18.58 -11.63 26.64
C ARG A 473 -19.20 -11.65 25.27
N VAL A 474 -18.64 -12.47 24.39
CA VAL A 474 -19.08 -12.54 22.99
C VAL A 474 -19.14 -13.97 22.47
N SER A 475 -20.04 -14.17 21.52
CA SER A 475 -20.15 -15.38 20.71
C SER A 475 -19.78 -15.08 19.26
N SER A 476 -19.16 -16.02 18.54
CA SER A 476 -18.74 -15.80 17.15
C SER A 476 -19.67 -16.51 16.16
N ARG A 477 -19.84 -15.92 14.98
CA ARG A 477 -20.48 -16.57 13.82
C ARG A 477 -19.79 -16.16 12.53
N GLN A 478 -19.88 -17.02 11.52
CA GLN A 478 -19.44 -16.70 10.16
C GLN A 478 -20.63 -16.25 9.32
N GLU A 479 -20.40 -15.26 8.47
CA GLU A 479 -21.42 -14.68 7.60
C GLU A 479 -20.76 -14.08 6.36
N THR A 480 -21.43 -14.18 5.21
CA THR A 480 -21.08 -13.36 4.04
C THR A 480 -21.64 -11.96 4.23
N ARG A 481 -20.79 -10.95 4.23
CA ARG A 481 -21.21 -9.55 4.39
C ARG A 481 -20.70 -8.68 3.25
N ARG A 482 -21.59 -7.84 2.73
CA ARG A 482 -21.22 -6.77 1.79
C ARG A 482 -20.65 -5.59 2.56
N LEU A 483 -19.38 -5.29 2.33
CA LEU A 483 -18.65 -4.19 2.93
C LEU A 483 -18.53 -3.04 1.94
N PRO A 484 -18.80 -1.79 2.34
CA PRO A 484 -18.65 -0.64 1.46
C PRO A 484 -17.18 -0.25 1.28
N ALA A 485 -16.88 0.39 0.15
CA ALA A 485 -15.64 1.13 -0.03
C ALA A 485 -15.45 2.15 1.12
N GLY A 486 -14.21 2.36 1.55
CA GLY A 486 -13.86 3.16 2.73
C GLY A 486 -13.89 2.39 4.06
N THR A 487 -14.33 1.12 4.08
CA THR A 487 -14.09 0.24 5.24
C THR A 487 -12.60 0.10 5.47
N LEU A 488 -12.16 0.23 6.73
CA LEU A 488 -10.75 0.14 7.06
C LEU A 488 -10.34 -1.31 7.27
N LEU A 489 -9.13 -1.63 6.83
CA LEU A 489 -8.55 -2.96 6.84
C LEU A 489 -7.18 -2.90 7.53
N VAL A 490 -7.02 -3.70 8.58
CA VAL A 490 -5.77 -3.80 9.35
C VAL A 490 -5.25 -5.23 9.23
N LYS A 491 -4.29 -5.45 8.34
CA LYS A 491 -3.66 -6.77 8.18
C LYS A 491 -2.84 -7.10 9.42
N THR A 492 -2.86 -8.35 9.86
CA THR A 492 -1.98 -8.79 10.97
C THR A 492 -0.57 -9.11 10.49
N ALA A 493 -0.34 -9.14 9.17
CA ALA A 493 0.94 -9.37 8.49
C ALA A 493 1.90 -8.16 8.58
N GLN A 494 2.21 -7.72 9.80
CA GLN A 494 3.11 -6.61 10.10
C GLN A 494 3.83 -6.84 11.43
N PRO A 495 4.97 -6.18 11.71
CA PRO A 495 5.71 -6.36 12.97
C PRO A 495 4.87 -6.18 14.23
N LEU A 496 3.91 -5.25 14.20
CA LEU A 496 2.98 -4.96 15.29
C LEU A 496 1.75 -5.89 15.32
N GLY A 497 1.77 -7.01 14.59
CA GLY A 497 0.62 -7.91 14.46
C GLY A 497 0.10 -8.46 15.79
N ASN A 498 0.93 -8.64 16.82
CA ASN A 498 0.46 -9.04 18.16
C ASN A 498 -0.31 -7.90 18.83
N LEU A 499 0.20 -6.67 18.74
CA LEU A 499 -0.46 -5.47 19.24
C LEU A 499 -1.80 -5.23 18.51
N VAL A 500 -1.86 -5.44 17.19
CA VAL A 500 -3.12 -5.37 16.42
C VAL A 500 -4.20 -6.29 17.01
N VAL A 501 -3.85 -7.56 17.24
CA VAL A 501 -4.79 -8.54 17.82
C VAL A 501 -5.18 -8.15 19.25
N TYR A 502 -4.20 -7.74 20.06
CA TYR A 502 -4.44 -7.30 21.45
C TYR A 502 -5.35 -6.06 21.54
N LEU A 503 -5.25 -5.13 20.58
CA LEU A 503 -6.06 -3.92 20.54
C LEU A 503 -7.48 -4.15 20.01
N LEU A 504 -7.67 -5.06 19.04
CA LEU A 504 -8.90 -5.16 18.27
C LEU A 504 -9.83 -6.31 18.67
N GLU A 505 -9.36 -7.29 19.43
CA GLU A 505 -10.24 -8.33 19.95
C GLU A 505 -11.16 -7.79 21.06
N PRO A 506 -12.50 -7.98 20.96
CA PRO A 506 -13.45 -7.42 21.93
C PRO A 506 -13.30 -7.98 23.34
N ARG A 507 -12.69 -9.17 23.47
CA ARG A 507 -12.45 -9.84 24.75
C ARG A 507 -11.09 -9.52 25.38
N SER A 508 -10.27 -8.71 24.72
CA SER A 508 -8.96 -8.32 25.26
C SER A 508 -9.11 -7.55 26.57
N GLU A 509 -8.30 -7.90 27.57
CA GLU A 509 -8.34 -7.29 28.92
C GLU A 509 -7.96 -5.81 28.93
N ASP A 510 -7.26 -5.35 27.90
CA ASP A 510 -6.71 -4.00 27.81
C ASP A 510 -6.72 -3.47 26.36
N GLY A 511 -7.66 -3.94 25.54
CA GLY A 511 -7.84 -3.51 24.15
C GLY A 511 -8.76 -2.30 23.98
N LEU A 512 -8.95 -1.83 22.75
CA LEU A 512 -9.77 -0.64 22.44
C LEU A 512 -11.24 -0.81 22.85
N ALA A 513 -11.77 -2.04 22.81
CA ALA A 513 -13.10 -2.35 23.32
C ALA A 513 -13.20 -2.14 24.83
N ALA A 514 -12.21 -2.61 25.58
CA ALA A 514 -12.16 -2.42 27.04
C ALA A 514 -12.10 -0.93 27.40
N TRP A 515 -11.42 -0.13 26.57
CA TRP A 515 -11.31 1.32 26.68
C TRP A 515 -12.41 2.11 25.97
N LYS A 516 -13.54 1.48 25.62
CA LYS A 516 -14.75 2.18 25.17
C LYS A 516 -14.61 2.98 23.88
N PHE A 517 -13.60 2.69 23.05
CA PHE A 517 -13.44 3.30 21.71
C PHE A 517 -14.58 2.95 20.73
N PHE A 518 -15.39 1.96 21.08
CA PHE A 518 -16.55 1.51 20.30
C PHE A 518 -17.89 1.77 21.03
N ASP A 519 -17.88 2.63 22.04
CA ASP A 519 -19.09 3.01 22.76
C ASP A 519 -20.16 3.56 21.81
N GLY A 520 -21.42 3.33 22.16
CA GLY A 520 -22.57 3.62 21.31
C GLY A 520 -22.92 2.52 20.30
N ALA A 521 -21.96 1.65 19.92
CA ALA A 521 -22.22 0.47 19.08
C ALA A 521 -22.21 -0.86 19.86
N VAL A 522 -21.57 -0.90 21.03
CA VAL A 522 -21.56 -2.09 21.90
C VAL A 522 -22.86 -2.15 22.71
N GLN A 523 -23.74 -3.10 22.38
CA GLN A 523 -24.99 -3.37 23.09
C GLN A 523 -25.23 -4.88 23.18
N ALA A 524 -25.72 -5.36 24.32
CA ALA A 524 -26.07 -6.77 24.48
C ALA A 524 -27.10 -7.22 23.41
N GLY A 525 -26.82 -8.33 22.75
CA GLY A 525 -27.57 -8.86 21.61
C GLY A 525 -27.17 -8.29 20.24
N GLY A 526 -26.39 -7.20 20.19
CA GLY A 526 -25.91 -6.58 18.96
C GLY A 526 -24.58 -7.17 18.47
N ASP A 527 -24.21 -6.84 17.23
CA ASP A 527 -22.93 -7.22 16.64
C ASP A 527 -21.84 -6.21 17.03
N PHE A 528 -20.67 -6.71 17.43
CA PHE A 528 -19.48 -5.89 17.64
C PHE A 528 -19.00 -5.30 16.30
N PRO A 529 -18.63 -4.01 16.22
CA PRO A 529 -18.39 -3.33 14.95
C PRO A 529 -17.11 -3.79 14.21
N VAL A 530 -16.16 -4.43 14.89
CA VAL A 530 -14.94 -4.94 14.26
C VAL A 530 -15.15 -6.37 13.79
N LEU A 531 -14.93 -6.60 12.49
CA LEU A 531 -15.06 -7.92 11.87
C LEU A 531 -13.67 -8.54 11.68
N ARG A 532 -13.61 -9.87 11.60
CA ARG A 532 -12.39 -10.66 11.37
C ARG A 532 -12.45 -11.30 10.00
N LEU A 533 -11.44 -11.02 9.17
CA LEU A 533 -11.18 -11.75 7.94
C LEU A 533 -10.18 -12.86 8.27
N ARG A 534 -10.64 -14.11 8.28
CA ARG A 534 -9.81 -15.25 8.72
C ARG A 534 -8.76 -15.62 7.69
N ASP A 535 -9.16 -15.72 6.44
CA ASP A 535 -8.34 -16.21 5.34
C ASP A 535 -7.87 -15.07 4.43
N PRO A 536 -6.72 -15.20 3.75
CA PRO A 536 -6.29 -14.25 2.73
C PRO A 536 -7.30 -14.17 1.57
N VAL A 537 -7.67 -12.96 1.18
CA VAL A 537 -8.56 -12.70 0.03
C VAL A 537 -7.96 -11.57 -0.82
N PRO A 538 -8.00 -11.67 -2.17
CA PRO A 538 -7.54 -10.60 -3.05
C PRO A 538 -8.49 -9.39 -2.99
N ILE A 539 -7.99 -8.29 -2.43
CA ILE A 539 -8.79 -7.09 -2.15
C ILE A 539 -8.06 -5.86 -2.71
N THR A 540 -8.80 -4.93 -3.32
CA THR A 540 -8.24 -3.64 -3.76
C THR A 540 -8.21 -2.67 -2.58
N THR A 541 -7.02 -2.35 -2.08
CA THR A 541 -6.82 -1.43 -0.96
C THR A 541 -5.84 -0.31 -1.28
N THR A 542 -5.77 0.68 -0.39
CA THR A 542 -4.75 1.73 -0.35
C THR A 542 -4.53 2.15 1.10
N ALA A 543 -3.47 2.91 1.38
CA ALA A 543 -3.26 3.47 2.71
C ALA A 543 -4.43 4.40 3.09
N ALA A 544 -4.98 4.24 4.30
CA ALA A 544 -6.06 5.09 4.80
C ALA A 544 -5.59 6.54 4.98
N GLU A 545 -6.53 7.50 4.99
CA GLU A 545 -6.22 8.93 5.10
C GLU A 545 -5.24 9.26 6.25
N PRO A 546 -4.08 9.91 5.99
CA PRO A 546 -3.12 10.29 7.03
C PRO A 546 -3.75 11.08 8.19
N LEU A 547 -3.15 11.01 9.38
CA LEU A 547 -3.66 11.78 10.51
C LEU A 547 -3.65 13.27 10.17
N ALA A 548 -4.65 14.01 10.65
CA ALA A 548 -4.75 15.43 10.36
C ALA A 548 -3.49 16.20 10.81
N GLU A 549 -2.90 15.79 11.93
CA GLU A 549 -1.67 16.35 12.51
C GLU A 549 -0.39 16.04 11.70
N GLU A 550 -0.43 15.09 10.77
CA GLU A 550 0.70 14.71 9.90
C GLU A 550 0.68 15.38 8.51
N ARG A 551 -0.47 15.96 8.12
CA ARG A 551 -0.64 16.52 6.78
C ARG A 551 0.04 17.87 6.64
N LYS A 552 0.73 18.05 5.52
CA LYS A 552 1.17 19.38 5.06
C LYS A 552 -0.01 20.10 4.42
N HIS A 553 0.05 21.43 4.41
CA HIS A 553 -0.95 22.29 3.81
C HIS A 553 -0.31 23.30 2.87
N ASP A 554 -1.08 23.77 1.89
CA ASP A 554 -0.72 24.84 0.94
C ASP A 554 0.57 24.60 0.15
N LEU A 555 0.90 23.34 -0.14
CA LEU A 555 2.03 23.00 -0.99
C LEU A 555 1.76 23.47 -2.44
N PRO A 556 2.74 24.09 -3.11
CA PRO A 556 2.62 24.40 -4.52
C PRO A 556 2.76 23.14 -5.38
N ILE A 557 2.01 23.06 -6.47
CA ILE A 557 2.26 22.07 -7.52
C ILE A 557 3.49 22.54 -8.31
N THR A 558 4.52 21.70 -8.38
CA THR A 558 5.80 22.01 -9.06
C THR A 558 5.91 21.27 -10.40
N PHE A 559 6.81 21.74 -11.26
CA PHE A 559 7.07 21.10 -12.55
C PHE A 559 7.61 19.67 -12.43
N ASP A 560 8.50 19.42 -11.47
CA ASP A 560 9.09 18.09 -11.24
C ASP A 560 8.03 17.07 -10.79
N MET A 561 7.04 17.53 -10.01
CA MET A 561 5.88 16.70 -9.67
C MET A 561 5.03 16.38 -10.91
N ALA A 562 4.79 17.36 -11.78
CA ALA A 562 3.99 17.17 -12.99
C ALA A 562 4.66 16.22 -13.99
N ARG A 563 6.00 16.15 -14.00
CA ARG A 563 6.77 15.21 -14.84
C ARG A 563 6.95 13.80 -14.25
N GLY A 564 6.44 13.54 -13.05
CA GLY A 564 6.61 12.23 -12.41
C GLY A 564 8.06 11.89 -12.06
N GLY A 565 8.90 12.89 -11.77
CA GLY A 565 10.29 12.67 -11.35
C GLY A 565 10.41 11.80 -10.08
N GLN A 566 11.62 11.30 -9.77
CA GLN A 566 11.85 10.43 -8.60
C GLN A 566 11.27 11.05 -7.32
N GLY A 567 10.20 10.43 -6.80
CA GLY A 567 9.46 10.88 -5.60
C GLY A 567 8.16 11.66 -5.86
N GLY A 568 7.77 11.89 -7.12
CA GLY A 568 6.53 12.59 -7.49
C GLY A 568 5.27 11.80 -7.10
N LYS A 569 4.37 12.40 -6.31
CA LYS A 569 3.05 11.82 -6.03
C LYS A 569 2.17 11.92 -7.28
N MET A 570 1.68 10.80 -7.80
CA MET A 570 0.74 10.78 -8.93
C MET A 570 -0.62 11.33 -8.48
N LEU A 571 -0.93 12.58 -8.84
CA LEU A 571 -2.13 13.29 -8.38
C LEU A 571 -3.44 12.75 -8.98
N SER A 572 -3.36 11.95 -10.05
CA SER A 572 -4.48 11.18 -10.61
C SER A 572 -4.76 9.86 -9.88
N GLY A 573 -3.91 9.47 -8.94
CA GLY A 573 -3.97 8.13 -8.33
C GLY A 573 -3.72 7.02 -9.35
N SER A 574 -4.26 5.84 -9.08
CA SER A 574 -4.08 4.63 -9.89
C SER A 574 -5.42 3.89 -10.01
N PRO A 575 -6.40 4.45 -10.75
CA PRO A 575 -7.73 3.86 -10.87
C PRO A 575 -7.64 2.45 -11.48
N VAL A 576 -8.46 1.52 -11.01
CA VAL A 576 -8.51 0.17 -11.57
C VAL A 576 -9.04 0.19 -13.01
N SER A 577 -8.47 -0.65 -13.86
CA SER A 577 -9.02 -0.97 -15.17
C SER A 577 -9.62 -2.38 -15.13
N VAL A 578 -10.69 -2.59 -15.89
CA VAL A 578 -11.39 -3.87 -15.99
C VAL A 578 -11.70 -4.19 -17.43
N THR A 579 -11.63 -5.48 -17.78
CA THR A 579 -11.98 -6.00 -19.10
C THR A 579 -13.06 -7.05 -18.95
N TRP A 580 -14.25 -6.81 -19.48
CA TRP A 580 -15.34 -7.79 -19.44
C TRP A 580 -14.88 -9.13 -20.02
N LEU A 581 -15.15 -10.20 -19.26
CA LEU A 581 -14.90 -11.58 -19.70
C LEU A 581 -16.20 -12.21 -20.18
N ASP A 582 -17.29 -11.91 -19.48
CA ASP A 582 -18.65 -12.37 -19.74
C ASP A 582 -19.65 -11.35 -19.15
N GLY A 583 -20.95 -11.68 -19.18
CA GLY A 583 -22.02 -10.80 -18.66
C GLY A 583 -22.01 -10.59 -17.13
N GLU A 584 -21.22 -11.37 -16.39
CA GLU A 584 -21.26 -11.42 -14.92
C GLU A 584 -19.89 -11.19 -14.28
N SER A 585 -18.81 -11.22 -15.07
CA SER A 585 -17.43 -11.19 -14.60
C SER A 585 -16.50 -10.42 -15.55
N TRP A 586 -15.42 -9.90 -14.98
CA TRP A 586 -14.33 -9.26 -15.72
C TRP A 586 -12.97 -9.74 -15.23
N LEU A 587 -11.94 -9.41 -16.01
CA LEU A 587 -10.54 -9.56 -15.63
C LEU A 587 -10.05 -8.27 -14.97
N GLN A 588 -9.30 -8.42 -13.88
CA GLN A 588 -8.68 -7.31 -13.14
C GLN A 588 -7.36 -7.78 -12.52
N ILE A 589 -6.34 -6.93 -12.52
CA ILE A 589 -5.10 -7.17 -11.77
C ILE A 589 -5.33 -6.85 -10.29
N ARG A 590 -5.10 -7.83 -9.41
CA ARG A 590 -5.13 -7.69 -7.94
C ARG A 590 -3.86 -8.30 -7.35
N GLU A 591 -3.21 -7.56 -6.45
CA GLU A 591 -1.96 -8.00 -5.81
C GLU A 591 -0.90 -8.53 -6.81
N GLY A 592 -0.80 -7.88 -7.98
CA GLY A 592 0.15 -8.26 -9.03
C GLY A 592 -0.20 -9.53 -9.81
N LYS A 593 -1.44 -10.02 -9.75
CA LYS A 593 -1.91 -11.19 -10.50
C LYS A 593 -3.24 -10.93 -11.18
N LEU A 594 -3.45 -11.54 -12.33
CA LEU A 594 -4.71 -11.47 -13.08
C LEU A 594 -5.79 -12.34 -12.40
N HIS A 595 -6.93 -11.73 -12.08
CA HIS A 595 -8.06 -12.37 -11.43
C HIS A 595 -9.32 -12.28 -12.27
N LYS A 596 -10.14 -13.35 -12.24
CA LYS A 596 -11.55 -13.30 -12.64
C LYS A 596 -12.34 -12.77 -11.45
N VAL A 597 -12.97 -11.61 -11.62
CA VAL A 597 -13.75 -10.91 -10.60
C VAL A 597 -15.22 -10.96 -11.00
N GLN A 598 -16.08 -11.40 -10.08
CA GLN A 598 -17.52 -11.33 -10.26
C GLN A 598 -17.96 -9.86 -10.08
N ALA A 599 -18.71 -9.34 -11.05
CA ALA A 599 -18.98 -7.92 -11.21
C ALA A 599 -19.72 -7.30 -10.00
N THR A 600 -20.81 -7.93 -9.56
CA THR A 600 -21.76 -7.36 -8.59
C THR A 600 -21.34 -7.54 -7.12
N THR A 601 -20.56 -8.57 -6.83
CA THR A 601 -20.10 -8.98 -5.49
C THR A 601 -18.65 -8.59 -5.23
N GLY A 602 -17.81 -8.49 -6.26
CA GLY A 602 -16.37 -8.26 -6.12
C GLY A 602 -15.54 -9.47 -5.70
N ARG A 603 -16.18 -10.62 -5.46
CA ARG A 603 -15.47 -11.87 -5.19
C ARG A 603 -14.60 -12.23 -6.39
N SER A 604 -13.40 -12.75 -6.11
CA SER A 604 -12.43 -13.03 -7.16
C SER A 604 -11.65 -14.31 -6.90
N ARG A 605 -11.12 -14.87 -7.98
CA ARG A 605 -10.19 -15.99 -7.97
C ARG A 605 -9.10 -15.76 -9.02
N PRO A 606 -7.90 -16.34 -8.87
CA PRO A 606 -6.89 -16.32 -9.92
C PRO A 606 -7.51 -16.78 -11.24
N PHE A 607 -7.24 -16.04 -12.32
CA PHE A 607 -7.72 -16.42 -13.65
C PHE A 607 -6.88 -17.58 -14.21
N VAL A 608 -5.56 -17.52 -13.99
CA VAL A 608 -4.58 -18.51 -14.43
C VAL A 608 -4.02 -19.28 -13.24
N ASP A 609 -4.00 -20.61 -13.32
CA ASP A 609 -3.15 -21.45 -12.48
C ASP A 609 -1.78 -21.57 -13.16
N THR A 610 -0.83 -20.76 -12.66
CA THR A 610 0.50 -20.63 -13.25
C THR A 610 1.25 -21.96 -13.30
N GLU A 611 1.07 -22.84 -12.31
CA GLU A 611 1.81 -24.11 -12.24
C GLU A 611 1.20 -25.15 -13.19
N THR A 612 -0.12 -25.17 -13.32
CA THR A 612 -0.79 -26.02 -14.30
C THR A 612 -0.48 -25.59 -15.73
N LEU A 613 -0.52 -24.28 -16.02
CA LEU A 613 -0.18 -23.77 -17.35
C LEU A 613 1.30 -23.97 -17.69
N THR A 614 2.22 -23.72 -16.75
CA THR A 614 3.66 -23.96 -16.94
C THR A 614 3.91 -25.41 -17.36
N ARG A 615 3.31 -26.39 -16.66
CA ARG A 615 3.45 -27.82 -17.00
C ARG A 615 2.83 -28.17 -18.35
N GLY A 616 1.75 -27.50 -18.75
CA GLY A 616 1.13 -27.65 -20.07
C GLY A 616 2.07 -27.18 -21.19
N LEU A 617 2.64 -25.99 -21.04
CA LEU A 617 3.55 -25.36 -22.01
C LEU A 617 4.86 -26.16 -22.18
N MET A 618 5.43 -26.70 -21.10
CA MET A 618 6.65 -27.52 -21.14
C MET A 618 6.51 -28.84 -21.91
N ARG A 619 5.31 -29.22 -22.36
CA ARG A 619 5.13 -30.36 -23.29
C ARG A 619 5.64 -30.03 -24.69
N LEU A 620 5.78 -28.75 -25.03
CA LEU A 620 6.36 -28.30 -26.27
C LEU A 620 7.88 -28.38 -26.19
N PRO A 621 8.56 -29.06 -27.14
CA PRO A 621 10.01 -29.25 -27.09
C PRO A 621 10.81 -27.94 -27.27
N THR A 622 10.15 -26.88 -27.75
CA THR A 622 10.72 -25.56 -27.97
C THR A 622 10.62 -24.63 -26.75
N ILE A 623 9.89 -25.03 -25.70
CA ILE A 623 9.63 -24.18 -24.53
C ILE A 623 10.32 -24.77 -23.29
N ASP A 624 11.30 -24.07 -22.76
CA ASP A 624 11.92 -24.41 -21.48
C ASP A 624 11.10 -23.92 -20.27
N GLU A 625 11.49 -24.35 -19.06
CA GLU A 625 10.76 -24.00 -17.84
C GLU A 625 10.75 -22.49 -17.56
N SER A 626 11.86 -21.79 -17.81
CA SER A 626 11.97 -20.34 -17.59
C SER A 626 11.01 -19.56 -18.48
N THR A 627 10.95 -19.94 -19.76
CA THR A 627 10.05 -19.37 -20.75
C THR A 627 8.59 -19.70 -20.40
N ALA A 628 8.30 -20.96 -20.06
CA ALA A 628 6.95 -21.38 -19.65
C ALA A 628 6.43 -20.59 -18.44
N ARG A 629 7.27 -20.37 -17.41
CA ARG A 629 6.91 -19.58 -16.23
C ARG A 629 6.68 -18.11 -16.57
N THR A 630 7.45 -17.56 -17.52
CA THR A 630 7.29 -16.18 -18.01
C THR A 630 5.95 -16.02 -18.72
N ILE A 631 5.61 -16.92 -19.65
CA ILE A 631 4.34 -16.91 -20.38
C ILE A 631 3.16 -17.11 -19.42
N ALA A 632 3.25 -18.09 -18.50
CA ALA A 632 2.17 -18.38 -17.57
C ALA A 632 1.93 -17.25 -16.54
N GLY A 633 2.95 -16.43 -16.28
CA GLY A 633 2.90 -15.28 -15.38
C GLY A 633 2.47 -13.96 -16.03
N ASP A 634 2.15 -13.96 -17.33
CA ASP A 634 1.70 -12.75 -18.03
C ASP A 634 0.38 -12.21 -17.45
N MET A 635 0.19 -10.89 -17.57
CA MET A 635 -1.01 -10.18 -17.13
C MET A 635 -1.94 -9.81 -18.29
N SER A 636 -1.50 -10.03 -19.54
CA SER A 636 -2.25 -9.77 -20.76
C SER A 636 -2.11 -10.93 -21.74
N PHE A 637 -3.22 -11.34 -22.35
CA PHE A 637 -3.25 -12.49 -23.26
C PHE A 637 -4.05 -12.15 -24.52
N ALA A 638 -3.56 -12.57 -25.69
CA ALA A 638 -4.34 -12.57 -26.93
C ALA A 638 -5.29 -13.79 -26.92
N MET A 639 -6.45 -13.64 -26.28
CA MET A 639 -7.37 -14.75 -26.01
C MET A 639 -8.17 -15.20 -27.24
N ASP A 640 -8.56 -16.46 -27.25
CA ASP A 640 -9.57 -16.97 -28.20
C ASP A 640 -10.96 -16.39 -27.91
N PRO A 641 -11.92 -16.45 -28.86
CA PRO A 641 -13.26 -15.88 -28.68
C PRO A 641 -14.04 -16.41 -27.47
N ASP A 642 -13.73 -17.65 -27.05
CA ASP A 642 -14.33 -18.33 -25.89
C ASP A 642 -13.61 -18.02 -24.56
N HIS A 643 -12.49 -17.28 -24.59
CA HIS A 643 -11.61 -16.99 -23.46
C HIS A 643 -11.10 -18.22 -22.68
N LYS A 644 -10.83 -19.32 -23.40
CA LYS A 644 -10.29 -20.59 -22.87
C LYS A 644 -8.81 -20.77 -23.17
N GLY A 645 -8.30 -20.12 -24.21
CA GLY A 645 -6.90 -20.19 -24.62
C GLY A 645 -6.38 -18.87 -25.14
N PHE A 646 -5.12 -18.87 -25.55
CA PHE A 646 -4.44 -17.66 -26.00
C PHE A 646 -3.31 -17.97 -26.99
N LEU A 647 -2.95 -16.95 -27.77
CA LEU A 647 -1.79 -16.94 -28.66
C LEU A 647 -0.59 -16.31 -27.98
N PHE A 648 0.59 -16.82 -28.31
CA PHE A 648 1.86 -16.19 -27.96
C PHE A 648 2.91 -16.49 -29.04
N ASN A 649 3.87 -15.56 -29.19
CA ASN A 649 5.00 -15.73 -30.09
C ASN A 649 6.23 -16.20 -29.32
N HIS A 650 6.96 -17.16 -29.87
CA HIS A 650 8.24 -17.62 -29.32
C HIS A 650 9.17 -18.08 -30.43
N ASN A 651 10.41 -17.57 -30.46
CA ASN A 651 11.40 -17.85 -31.51
C ASN A 651 10.87 -17.65 -32.93
N GLU A 652 10.20 -16.52 -33.17
CA GLU A 652 9.54 -16.14 -34.44
C GLU A 652 8.30 -16.95 -34.81
N ASP A 653 8.01 -18.06 -34.11
CA ASP A 653 6.82 -18.88 -34.36
C ASP A 653 5.62 -18.48 -33.48
N LEU A 654 4.42 -18.77 -33.98
CA LEU A 654 3.15 -18.62 -33.30
C LEU A 654 2.72 -19.92 -32.61
N TYR A 655 2.19 -19.78 -31.39
CA TYR A 655 1.72 -20.89 -30.57
C TYR A 655 0.32 -20.64 -30.05
N TYR A 656 -0.38 -21.72 -29.70
CA TYR A 656 -1.65 -21.68 -28.99
C TYR A 656 -1.59 -22.57 -27.73
N ALA A 657 -2.14 -22.07 -26.62
CA ALA A 657 -2.30 -22.86 -25.40
C ALA A 657 -3.63 -22.54 -24.68
N THR A 658 -4.17 -23.53 -23.98
CA THR A 658 -5.34 -23.34 -23.11
C THR A 658 -4.92 -23.03 -21.68
N PHE A 659 -5.67 -22.17 -20.98
CA PHE A 659 -5.34 -21.75 -19.60
C PHE A 659 -5.35 -22.92 -18.59
N ASP A 660 -6.04 -24.01 -18.89
CA ASP A 660 -6.06 -25.24 -18.08
C ASP A 660 -4.85 -26.16 -18.31
N GLY A 661 -3.92 -25.78 -19.22
CA GLY A 661 -2.72 -26.54 -19.54
C GLY A 661 -2.97 -27.87 -20.27
N THR A 662 -4.20 -28.13 -20.73
CA THR A 662 -4.53 -29.37 -21.44
C THR A 662 -4.00 -29.38 -22.86
N THR A 663 -4.03 -28.23 -23.54
CA THR A 663 -3.58 -28.05 -24.93
C THR A 663 -2.44 -27.04 -24.98
N ALA A 664 -1.37 -27.40 -25.67
CA ALA A 664 -0.28 -26.50 -26.06
C ALA A 664 0.27 -26.99 -27.41
N VAL A 665 0.28 -26.13 -28.41
CA VAL A 665 0.65 -26.48 -29.78
C VAL A 665 1.42 -25.35 -30.46
N ARG A 666 2.46 -25.72 -31.22
CA ARG A 666 3.15 -24.83 -32.16
C ARG A 666 2.34 -24.77 -33.44
N LEU A 667 1.91 -23.57 -33.85
CA LEU A 667 1.06 -23.38 -35.03
C LEU A 667 1.90 -23.24 -36.30
N THR A 668 3.01 -22.51 -36.24
CA THR A 668 3.88 -22.22 -37.40
C THR A 668 5.29 -22.74 -37.18
N ASP A 669 5.99 -23.05 -38.27
CA ASP A 669 7.38 -23.54 -38.24
C ASP A 669 8.26 -23.04 -39.40
N HIS A 670 7.81 -22.03 -40.14
CA HIS A 670 8.54 -21.40 -41.23
C HIS A 670 9.32 -20.17 -40.75
N SER A 671 10.37 -19.78 -41.48
CA SER A 671 11.15 -18.58 -41.17
C SER A 671 10.35 -17.30 -41.37
N GLY A 672 10.63 -16.29 -40.55
CA GLY A 672 9.99 -14.98 -40.62
C GLY A 672 9.00 -14.79 -39.48
N VAL A 673 8.85 -13.55 -39.01
CA VAL A 673 8.01 -13.24 -37.85
C VAL A 673 6.54 -13.27 -38.24
N GLU A 674 5.72 -14.01 -37.47
CA GLU A 674 4.27 -13.90 -37.57
C GLU A 674 3.76 -12.61 -36.91
N GLN A 675 3.31 -11.69 -37.75
CA GLN A 675 2.79 -10.40 -37.36
C GLN A 675 1.26 -10.37 -37.33
N TYR A 676 0.73 -9.67 -36.34
CA TYR A 676 -0.69 -9.39 -36.17
C TYR A 676 -1.63 -10.61 -36.29
N PRO A 677 -1.40 -11.68 -35.51
CA PRO A 677 -2.27 -12.84 -35.54
C PRO A 677 -3.68 -12.50 -35.05
N GLN A 678 -4.71 -13.01 -35.74
CA GLN A 678 -6.12 -12.86 -35.39
C GLN A 678 -6.85 -14.19 -35.51
N PHE A 679 -7.56 -14.59 -34.44
CA PHE A 679 -8.44 -15.75 -34.48
C PHE A 679 -9.58 -15.57 -35.48
N SER A 680 -9.99 -16.67 -36.12
CA SER A 680 -11.29 -16.75 -36.74
C SER A 680 -12.40 -16.58 -35.70
N PRO A 681 -13.58 -16.07 -36.05
CA PRO A 681 -14.70 -15.91 -35.11
C PRO A 681 -15.11 -17.18 -34.36
N ASP A 682 -14.92 -18.37 -34.94
CA ASP A 682 -15.16 -19.66 -34.30
C ASP A 682 -13.96 -20.21 -33.49
N GLY A 683 -12.84 -19.49 -33.47
CA GLY A 683 -11.63 -19.84 -32.73
C GLY A 683 -10.88 -21.06 -33.25
N ARG A 684 -11.16 -21.54 -34.47
CA ARG A 684 -10.55 -22.77 -35.02
C ARG A 684 -9.29 -22.53 -35.86
N SER A 685 -9.12 -21.33 -36.38
CA SER A 685 -7.99 -20.96 -37.22
C SER A 685 -7.45 -19.58 -36.82
N VAL A 686 -6.23 -19.28 -37.24
CA VAL A 686 -5.59 -17.98 -37.02
C VAL A 686 -5.08 -17.45 -38.35
N ALA A 687 -5.42 -16.20 -38.67
CA ALA A 687 -4.84 -15.46 -39.78
C ALA A 687 -3.70 -14.57 -39.27
N PHE A 688 -2.63 -14.42 -40.04
CA PHE A 688 -1.48 -13.59 -39.68
C PHE A 688 -0.76 -13.10 -40.94
N ILE A 689 0.13 -12.13 -40.75
CA ILE A 689 0.98 -11.59 -41.82
C ILE A 689 2.39 -12.12 -41.65
N ARG A 690 2.97 -12.63 -42.73
CA ARG A 690 4.40 -12.98 -42.81
C ARG A 690 4.94 -12.53 -44.15
N ASP A 691 6.08 -11.86 -44.14
CA ASP A 691 6.74 -11.35 -45.35
C ASP A 691 5.83 -10.54 -46.29
N HIS A 692 4.92 -9.73 -45.72
CA HIS A 692 3.93 -8.90 -46.43
C HIS A 692 2.80 -9.67 -47.13
N ASP A 693 2.66 -10.97 -46.85
CA ASP A 693 1.59 -11.83 -47.34
C ASP A 693 0.67 -12.29 -46.20
N LEU A 694 -0.59 -12.58 -46.54
CA LEU A 694 -1.61 -13.08 -45.62
C LEU A 694 -1.57 -14.61 -45.58
N HIS A 695 -1.50 -15.18 -44.38
CA HIS A 695 -1.48 -16.61 -44.11
C HIS A 695 -2.61 -17.01 -43.17
N VAL A 696 -2.98 -18.29 -43.19
CA VAL A 696 -3.91 -18.92 -42.25
C VAL A 696 -3.37 -20.25 -41.75
N VAL A 697 -3.57 -20.55 -40.47
CA VAL A 697 -3.25 -21.83 -39.83
C VAL A 697 -4.42 -22.36 -39.02
N ASP A 698 -4.70 -23.67 -39.12
CA ASP A 698 -5.69 -24.35 -38.28
C ASP A 698 -5.10 -24.72 -36.91
N ILE A 699 -5.85 -24.55 -35.81
CA ILE A 699 -5.32 -24.76 -34.46
C ILE A 699 -5.28 -26.24 -34.06
N ALA A 700 -6.37 -26.97 -34.31
CA ALA A 700 -6.51 -28.36 -33.84
C ALA A 700 -5.55 -29.33 -34.56
N ALA A 701 -5.26 -29.05 -35.83
CA ALA A 701 -4.29 -29.76 -36.65
C ALA A 701 -3.49 -28.71 -37.44
N PRO A 702 -2.37 -28.22 -36.87
CA PRO A 702 -1.55 -27.16 -37.47
C PRO A 702 -1.27 -27.40 -38.95
N ARG A 703 -1.99 -26.65 -39.78
CA ARG A 703 -1.85 -26.65 -41.23
C ARG A 703 -1.85 -25.22 -41.72
N GLU A 704 -0.65 -24.71 -41.90
CA GLU A 704 -0.41 -23.39 -42.45
C GLU A 704 -0.66 -23.36 -43.96
N ARG A 705 -1.18 -22.24 -44.47
CA ARG A 705 -1.31 -21.96 -45.90
C ARG A 705 -1.20 -20.46 -46.16
N ALA A 706 -0.46 -20.09 -47.21
CA ALA A 706 -0.45 -18.73 -47.74
C ALA A 706 -1.75 -18.48 -48.54
N LEU A 707 -2.43 -17.37 -48.27
CA LEU A 707 -3.60 -16.92 -49.02
C LEU A 707 -3.24 -15.90 -50.10
N THR A 708 -2.12 -15.19 -49.92
CA THR A 708 -1.50 -14.34 -50.92
C THR A 708 -0.03 -14.70 -51.07
N ILE A 709 0.57 -14.30 -52.19
CA ILE A 709 2.01 -14.49 -52.46
C ILE A 709 2.55 -13.27 -53.20
N GLY A 710 3.85 -13.00 -53.03
CA GLY A 710 4.57 -11.99 -53.80
C GLY A 710 4.59 -10.62 -53.15
N GLY A 711 4.29 -10.53 -51.85
CA GLY A 711 4.46 -9.33 -51.06
C GLY A 711 5.91 -8.83 -51.06
N THR A 712 6.08 -7.51 -50.98
CA THR A 712 7.37 -6.81 -50.92
C THR A 712 7.25 -5.59 -50.02
N GLU A 713 8.34 -4.85 -49.79
CA GLU A 713 8.30 -3.60 -49.04
C GLU A 713 7.36 -2.52 -49.64
N THR A 714 7.07 -2.61 -50.94
CA THR A 714 6.18 -1.67 -51.63
C THR A 714 4.89 -2.31 -52.14
N LEU A 715 4.67 -3.61 -51.89
CA LEU A 715 3.45 -4.31 -52.26
C LEU A 715 3.00 -5.19 -51.09
N ARG A 716 1.90 -4.83 -50.44
CA ARG A 716 1.50 -5.42 -49.16
C ARG A 716 0.12 -6.03 -49.29
N HIS A 717 -0.07 -7.24 -48.76
CA HIS A 717 -1.37 -7.91 -48.72
C HIS A 717 -1.84 -8.09 -47.28
N GLY A 718 -3.03 -7.59 -46.96
CA GLY A 718 -3.61 -7.73 -45.62
C GLY A 718 -2.94 -6.89 -44.53
N ILE A 719 -1.97 -6.03 -44.87
CA ILE A 719 -1.32 -5.11 -43.93
C ILE A 719 -1.27 -3.71 -44.55
N ALA A 720 -1.68 -2.71 -43.77
CA ALA A 720 -1.72 -1.32 -44.17
C ALA A 720 -0.31 -0.76 -44.50
N ASP A 721 -0.27 0.25 -45.36
CA ASP A 721 0.90 1.12 -45.51
C ASP A 721 0.93 2.18 -44.39
N TRP A 722 1.91 3.08 -44.43
CA TRP A 722 2.07 4.10 -43.38
C TRP A 722 0.88 5.07 -43.29
N VAL A 723 0.38 5.59 -44.43
CA VAL A 723 -0.70 6.59 -44.38
C VAL A 723 -2.02 5.96 -43.96
N TYR A 724 -2.29 4.73 -44.38
CA TYR A 724 -3.48 4.01 -43.92
C TYR A 724 -3.36 3.64 -42.45
N PHE A 725 -2.19 3.17 -41.98
CA PHE A 725 -1.98 2.93 -40.56
C PHE A 725 -2.23 4.20 -39.74
N GLU A 726 -1.53 5.30 -40.04
CA GLU A 726 -1.53 6.48 -39.17
C GLU A 726 -2.84 7.29 -39.27
N GLU A 727 -3.35 7.52 -40.48
CA GLU A 727 -4.38 8.54 -40.75
C GLU A 727 -5.76 7.97 -41.11
N ILE A 728 -5.86 6.73 -41.58
CA ILE A 728 -7.12 6.15 -42.08
C ILE A 728 -7.68 5.06 -41.16
N PHE A 729 -6.82 4.16 -40.67
CA PHE A 729 -7.20 3.03 -39.80
C PHE A 729 -6.83 3.25 -38.34
N ASN A 730 -6.62 4.51 -37.94
CA ASN A 730 -6.44 4.91 -36.54
C ASN A 730 -5.38 4.07 -35.79
N ARG A 731 -4.19 3.95 -36.40
CA ARG A 731 -3.02 3.20 -35.92
C ARG A 731 -3.25 1.70 -35.78
N CYS A 732 -4.01 1.12 -36.72
CA CYS A 732 -4.21 -0.31 -36.86
C CYS A 732 -3.51 -0.83 -38.13
N TRP A 733 -2.56 -1.75 -37.97
CA TRP A 733 -1.80 -2.33 -39.11
C TRP A 733 -2.57 -3.38 -39.91
N PRO A 734 -3.34 -4.30 -39.30
CA PRO A 734 -4.09 -5.30 -40.06
C PRO A 734 -5.10 -4.67 -41.01
N ALA A 735 -5.08 -5.12 -42.25
CA ALA A 735 -6.01 -4.76 -43.31
C ALA A 735 -6.64 -6.03 -43.91
N PHE A 736 -7.01 -6.97 -43.03
CA PHE A 736 -7.78 -8.16 -43.36
C PHE A 736 -8.87 -8.39 -42.29
N TRP A 737 -10.01 -8.97 -42.69
CA TRP A 737 -11.19 -9.14 -41.85
C TRP A 737 -11.88 -10.47 -42.13
N TRP A 738 -12.01 -11.31 -41.10
CA TRP A 738 -12.73 -12.59 -41.17
C TRP A 738 -14.23 -12.40 -41.42
N SER A 739 -14.82 -13.27 -42.25
CA SER A 739 -16.27 -13.40 -42.34
C SER A 739 -16.83 -13.94 -41.01
N PRO A 740 -18.04 -13.52 -40.58
CA PRO A 740 -18.65 -13.99 -39.33
C PRO A 740 -18.76 -15.52 -39.23
N ASP A 741 -18.91 -16.23 -40.34
CA ASP A 741 -18.95 -17.69 -40.41
C ASP A 741 -17.56 -18.37 -40.47
N SER A 742 -16.48 -17.61 -40.37
CA SER A 742 -15.07 -18.06 -40.36
C SER A 742 -14.57 -18.71 -41.66
N LYS A 743 -15.32 -18.62 -42.78
CA LYS A 743 -14.92 -19.30 -44.03
C LYS A 743 -14.11 -18.46 -44.99
N ARG A 744 -14.15 -17.14 -44.87
CA ARG A 744 -13.55 -16.22 -45.84
C ARG A 744 -12.86 -15.08 -45.13
N ILE A 745 -11.94 -14.43 -45.84
CA ILE A 745 -11.24 -13.25 -45.37
C ILE A 745 -11.35 -12.17 -46.45
N ALA A 746 -11.85 -11.00 -46.08
CA ALA A 746 -11.72 -9.80 -46.88
C ALA A 746 -10.34 -9.21 -46.61
N LEU A 747 -9.66 -8.69 -47.63
CA LEU A 747 -8.34 -8.09 -47.49
C LEU A 747 -8.15 -6.91 -48.43
N MET A 748 -7.18 -6.06 -48.08
CA MET A 748 -6.67 -5.02 -48.95
C MET A 748 -5.26 -5.32 -49.46
N GLU A 749 -4.97 -4.86 -50.66
CA GLU A 749 -3.62 -4.78 -51.24
C GLU A 749 -3.21 -3.31 -51.31
N PHE A 750 -1.98 -3.01 -50.93
CA PHE A 750 -1.38 -1.67 -50.99
C PHE A 750 -0.14 -1.69 -51.87
N ASP A 751 -0.14 -0.89 -52.93
CA ASP A 751 1.02 -0.64 -53.79
C ASP A 751 1.57 0.78 -53.52
N ASP A 752 2.71 0.81 -52.82
CA ASP A 752 3.45 2.01 -52.42
C ASP A 752 4.51 2.42 -53.45
N ALA A 753 4.62 1.72 -54.60
CA ALA A 753 5.55 2.11 -55.66
C ALA A 753 5.41 3.58 -56.11
N PRO A 754 4.19 4.16 -56.26
CA PRO A 754 4.05 5.57 -56.65
C PRO A 754 4.28 6.55 -55.49
N VAL A 755 4.41 6.07 -54.25
CA VAL A 755 4.53 6.91 -53.06
C VAL A 755 5.99 7.36 -52.88
N GLY A 756 6.16 8.66 -52.59
CA GLY A 756 7.46 9.26 -52.31
C GLY A 756 8.14 8.68 -51.07
N THR A 757 9.46 8.79 -51.01
CA THR A 757 10.26 8.34 -49.84
C THR A 757 10.65 9.54 -48.99
N LEU A 758 10.21 9.55 -47.74
CA LEU A 758 10.71 10.46 -46.71
C LEU A 758 11.98 9.86 -46.09
N THR A 759 13.04 10.66 -46.05
CA THR A 759 14.31 10.28 -45.43
C THR A 759 14.50 11.07 -44.14
N MET A 760 14.71 10.37 -43.03
CA MET A 760 14.91 10.94 -41.70
C MET A 760 16.24 10.48 -41.11
N LEU A 761 16.88 11.35 -40.34
CA LEU A 761 18.11 11.04 -39.62
C LEU A 761 17.76 10.56 -38.21
N ASN A 762 18.19 9.35 -37.87
CA ASN A 762 18.14 8.86 -36.50
C ASN A 762 19.45 9.22 -35.78
N ASP A 763 19.42 10.35 -35.08
CA ASP A 763 20.56 10.91 -34.33
C ASP A 763 20.83 10.22 -32.98
N THR A 764 19.99 9.26 -32.56
CA THR A 764 20.16 8.52 -31.29
C THR A 764 21.09 7.31 -31.40
N ASN A 765 21.39 6.85 -32.62
CA ASN A 765 22.29 5.73 -32.89
C ASN A 765 23.72 6.20 -33.19
N SER A 766 24.73 5.41 -32.78
CA SER A 766 26.12 5.56 -33.21
C SER A 766 26.63 4.24 -33.82
N PRO A 767 26.95 4.19 -35.13
CA PRO A 767 26.85 5.29 -36.09
C PRO A 767 25.39 5.70 -36.34
N ARG A 768 25.21 6.98 -36.73
CA ARG A 768 23.90 7.52 -37.10
C ARG A 768 23.30 6.70 -38.23
N LYS A 769 22.00 6.42 -38.14
CA LYS A 769 21.27 5.67 -39.15
C LYS A 769 20.34 6.60 -39.91
N VAL A 770 20.14 6.30 -41.19
CA VAL A 770 19.13 6.95 -42.01
C VAL A 770 17.92 6.03 -42.09
N GLU A 771 16.75 6.57 -41.81
CA GLU A 771 15.47 5.88 -41.91
C GLU A 771 14.75 6.36 -43.18
N GLN A 772 14.24 5.44 -43.97
CA GLN A 772 13.53 5.72 -45.21
C GLN A 772 12.15 5.09 -45.14
N ASN A 773 11.11 5.90 -45.25
CA ASN A 773 9.72 5.46 -45.19
C ASN A 773 8.95 5.98 -46.40
N LYS A 774 8.00 5.18 -46.90
CA LYS A 774 7.02 5.64 -47.88
C LYS A 774 6.06 6.63 -47.21
N TYR A 775 5.96 7.84 -47.76
CA TYR A 775 5.23 8.94 -47.15
C TYR A 775 4.63 9.85 -48.23
N PRO A 776 3.31 9.81 -48.45
CA PRO A 776 2.66 10.69 -49.42
C PRO A 776 2.48 12.08 -48.80
N ARG A 777 3.22 13.08 -49.28
CA ARG A 777 2.96 14.48 -48.87
C ARG A 777 1.65 14.98 -49.48
N ALA A 778 1.09 16.06 -48.91
CA ALA A 778 -0.09 16.69 -49.46
C ALA A 778 0.08 17.00 -50.96
N GLY A 779 -0.79 16.41 -51.79
CA GLY A 779 -0.77 16.53 -53.25
C GLY A 779 0.03 15.46 -54.00
N GLU A 780 0.95 14.74 -53.34
CA GLU A 780 1.72 13.63 -53.94
C GLU A 780 0.88 12.35 -54.03
N PRO A 781 1.18 11.39 -54.92
CA PRO A 781 0.39 10.16 -55.04
C PRO A 781 0.27 9.38 -53.73
N ASN A 782 -0.96 8.96 -53.40
CA ASN A 782 -1.24 7.99 -52.35
C ASN A 782 -0.92 6.56 -52.84
N PRO A 783 -0.81 5.57 -51.94
CA PRO A 783 -0.74 4.17 -52.35
C PRO A 783 -1.95 3.80 -53.19
N LYS A 784 -1.73 2.96 -54.20
CA LYS A 784 -2.85 2.34 -54.93
C LYS A 784 -3.39 1.20 -54.09
N VAL A 785 -4.71 1.15 -53.92
CA VAL A 785 -5.36 0.13 -53.10
C VAL A 785 -6.32 -0.73 -53.91
N ARG A 786 -6.40 -2.02 -53.56
CA ARG A 786 -7.42 -2.95 -54.07
C ARG A 786 -8.10 -3.65 -52.91
N PHE A 787 -9.35 -4.04 -53.12
CA PHE A 787 -10.15 -4.79 -52.17
C PHE A 787 -10.47 -6.17 -52.73
N GLY A 788 -10.28 -7.21 -51.93
CA GLY A 788 -10.52 -8.58 -52.34
C GLY A 788 -11.12 -9.45 -51.24
N ILE A 789 -11.62 -10.62 -51.66
CA ILE A 789 -12.13 -11.67 -50.78
C ILE A 789 -11.46 -12.99 -51.17
N VAL A 790 -10.98 -13.75 -50.19
CA VAL A 790 -10.36 -15.06 -50.38
C VAL A 790 -11.01 -16.10 -49.44
N ASP A 791 -11.03 -17.35 -49.86
CA ASP A 791 -11.46 -18.47 -49.02
C ASP A 791 -10.36 -18.80 -47.99
N ALA A 792 -10.73 -18.98 -46.72
CA ALA A 792 -9.78 -19.28 -45.66
C ALA A 792 -9.11 -20.65 -45.83
N GLY A 793 -9.73 -21.55 -46.61
CA GLY A 793 -9.16 -22.83 -47.02
C GLY A 793 -8.06 -22.71 -48.08
N GLY A 794 -7.90 -21.54 -48.71
CA GLY A 794 -6.97 -21.28 -49.81
C GLY A 794 -7.67 -21.09 -51.16
N GLY A 795 -6.93 -20.57 -52.14
CA GLY A 795 -7.45 -20.26 -53.48
C GLY A 795 -6.94 -18.91 -53.98
N SER A 796 -7.41 -18.46 -55.15
CA SER A 796 -7.08 -17.13 -55.66
C SER A 796 -7.93 -16.06 -54.99
N VAL A 797 -7.32 -14.92 -54.64
CA VAL A 797 -8.06 -13.73 -54.21
C VAL A 797 -8.98 -13.25 -55.33
N ARG A 798 -10.25 -13.04 -55.00
CA ARG A 798 -11.21 -12.40 -55.89
C ARG A 798 -11.24 -10.91 -55.59
N TRP A 799 -10.71 -10.12 -56.52
CA TRP A 799 -10.64 -8.67 -56.42
C TRP A 799 -11.95 -8.04 -56.91
N ALA A 800 -12.47 -7.06 -56.16
CA ALA A 800 -13.64 -6.29 -56.57
C ALA A 800 -13.29 -5.35 -57.73
N ASP A 801 -14.20 -5.19 -58.69
CA ASP A 801 -14.07 -4.24 -59.79
C ASP A 801 -14.46 -2.83 -59.31
N LEU A 802 -13.45 -2.09 -58.84
CA LEU A 802 -13.60 -0.69 -58.42
C LEU A 802 -13.36 0.32 -59.56
N SER A 803 -13.46 -0.10 -60.83
CA SER A 803 -13.18 0.79 -61.99
C SER A 803 -14.15 1.97 -62.13
N ASP A 804 -15.32 1.91 -61.48
CA ASP A 804 -16.24 3.06 -61.35
C ASP A 804 -15.65 4.18 -60.47
N TYR A 805 -14.58 3.91 -59.71
CA TYR A 805 -13.80 4.87 -58.93
C TYR A 805 -12.43 5.12 -59.58
N SER A 806 -11.99 6.38 -59.60
CA SER A 806 -10.65 6.71 -60.13
C SER A 806 -9.57 6.19 -59.18
N ALA A 807 -8.79 5.22 -59.64
CA ALA A 807 -7.73 4.55 -58.88
C ALA A 807 -6.62 5.48 -58.31
N GLU A 808 -6.55 6.73 -58.77
CA GLU A 808 -5.61 7.74 -58.26
C GLU A 808 -6.19 8.61 -57.14
N THR A 809 -7.50 8.52 -56.89
CA THR A 809 -8.24 9.51 -56.10
C THR A 809 -9.28 8.95 -55.13
N PHE A 810 -9.46 7.64 -54.99
CA PHE A 810 -10.31 7.08 -53.93
C PHE A 810 -9.51 6.53 -52.75
N LEU A 811 -10.16 6.44 -51.59
CA LEU A 811 -9.64 5.82 -50.37
C LEU A 811 -10.65 4.76 -49.90
N ILE A 812 -10.18 3.68 -49.27
CA ILE A 812 -11.05 2.72 -48.58
C ILE A 812 -10.90 2.95 -47.08
N SER A 813 -11.79 3.74 -46.49
CA SER A 813 -11.60 4.18 -45.10
C SER A 813 -11.95 3.12 -44.06
N HIS A 814 -12.77 2.12 -44.41
CA HIS A 814 -13.17 1.07 -43.48
C HIS A 814 -13.72 -0.15 -44.25
N VAL A 815 -13.67 -1.33 -43.64
CA VAL A 815 -14.09 -2.61 -44.21
C VAL A 815 -14.77 -3.45 -43.14
N GLY A 816 -15.81 -4.19 -43.52
CA GLY A 816 -16.42 -5.18 -42.64
C GLY A 816 -17.25 -6.21 -43.39
N TRP A 817 -18.09 -6.92 -42.65
CA TRP A 817 -18.95 -7.97 -43.20
C TRP A 817 -20.41 -7.76 -42.80
N TRP A 818 -21.30 -8.17 -43.69
CA TRP A 818 -22.70 -8.37 -43.33
C TRP A 818 -22.82 -9.55 -42.34
N PRO A 819 -23.76 -9.51 -41.37
CA PRO A 819 -23.83 -10.52 -40.31
C PRO A 819 -24.06 -11.96 -40.82
N ASP A 820 -24.67 -12.11 -41.99
CA ASP A 820 -24.97 -13.39 -42.62
C ASP A 820 -23.79 -13.96 -43.44
N SER A 821 -22.65 -13.26 -43.49
CA SER A 821 -21.47 -13.61 -44.29
C SER A 821 -21.71 -13.66 -45.81
N SER A 822 -22.85 -13.17 -46.30
CA SER A 822 -23.19 -13.20 -47.72
C SER A 822 -22.37 -12.21 -48.54
N SER A 823 -21.90 -11.12 -47.92
CA SER A 823 -21.16 -10.03 -48.55
C SER A 823 -20.21 -9.37 -47.54
N ALA A 824 -19.07 -8.90 -48.04
CA ALA A 824 -18.29 -7.89 -47.34
C ALA A 824 -18.78 -6.48 -47.73
N TYR A 825 -18.39 -5.46 -46.97
CA TYR A 825 -18.56 -4.07 -47.36
C TYR A 825 -17.25 -3.30 -47.20
N CYS A 826 -17.11 -2.24 -47.99
CA CYS A 826 -16.05 -1.26 -47.86
C CYS A 826 -16.61 0.16 -47.99
N ASP A 827 -16.04 1.07 -47.21
CA ASP A 827 -16.40 2.48 -47.20
C ASP A 827 -15.44 3.24 -48.10
N ILE A 828 -15.92 3.68 -49.27
CA ILE A 828 -15.09 4.34 -50.29
C ILE A 828 -15.27 5.85 -50.21
N GLN A 829 -14.19 6.60 -49.96
CA GLN A 829 -14.19 8.06 -49.95
C GLN A 829 -13.50 8.63 -51.19
N ASN A 830 -13.84 9.85 -51.59
CA ASN A 830 -12.93 10.61 -52.43
C ASN A 830 -11.71 11.09 -51.63
N ARG A 831 -10.66 11.42 -52.35
CA ARG A 831 -9.40 11.95 -51.81
C ARG A 831 -9.54 13.23 -50.99
N THR A 832 -10.54 14.08 -51.28
CA THR A 832 -10.83 15.27 -50.45
C THR A 832 -11.70 14.94 -49.25
N GLN A 833 -12.15 13.70 -49.11
CA GLN A 833 -12.92 13.16 -47.99
C GLN A 833 -14.25 13.89 -47.76
N THR A 834 -14.89 14.40 -48.81
CA THR A 834 -16.16 15.16 -48.73
C THR A 834 -17.39 14.26 -48.91
N TRP A 835 -17.20 13.05 -49.44
CA TRP A 835 -18.25 12.04 -49.58
C TRP A 835 -17.69 10.64 -49.33
N LEU A 836 -18.59 9.74 -48.90
CA LEU A 836 -18.31 8.34 -48.58
C LEU A 836 -19.44 7.46 -49.15
N ASP A 837 -19.08 6.44 -49.90
CA ASP A 837 -20.00 5.41 -50.40
C ASP A 837 -19.87 4.15 -49.55
N LEU A 838 -20.98 3.66 -48.99
CA LEU A 838 -21.04 2.30 -48.46
C LEU A 838 -21.22 1.35 -49.64
N VAL A 839 -20.22 0.50 -49.88
CA VAL A 839 -20.18 -0.41 -51.03
C VAL A 839 -20.23 -1.85 -50.56
N GLN A 840 -21.17 -2.63 -51.10
CA GLN A 840 -21.34 -4.04 -50.83
C GLN A 840 -20.65 -4.88 -51.92
N VAL A 841 -19.90 -5.89 -51.50
CA VAL A 841 -19.21 -6.85 -52.36
C VAL A 841 -19.68 -8.25 -52.00
N ALA A 842 -20.50 -8.85 -52.87
CA ALA A 842 -21.02 -10.20 -52.68
C ALA A 842 -19.87 -11.20 -52.50
N ALA A 843 -19.99 -12.12 -51.55
CA ALA A 843 -18.93 -13.07 -51.23
C ALA A 843 -18.82 -14.16 -52.31
N ALA A 844 -19.96 -14.71 -52.76
CA ALA A 844 -20.04 -15.93 -53.56
C ALA A 844 -20.32 -15.72 -55.07
N ASP A 845 -20.62 -14.50 -55.51
CA ASP A 845 -20.92 -14.23 -56.92
C ASP A 845 -19.67 -14.18 -57.80
N GLN A 846 -19.82 -14.66 -59.04
CA GLN A 846 -18.80 -14.54 -60.09
C GLN A 846 -18.74 -13.13 -60.68
N ASP A 847 -19.73 -12.27 -60.42
CA ASP A 847 -19.70 -10.87 -60.84
C ASP A 847 -18.74 -10.09 -59.92
N PRO A 848 -17.64 -9.52 -60.46
CA PRO A 848 -16.73 -8.70 -59.67
C PRO A 848 -17.31 -7.31 -59.37
N LYS A 849 -18.45 -6.93 -59.98
CA LYS A 849 -19.01 -5.59 -59.85
C LYS A 849 -19.69 -5.37 -58.50
N PRO A 850 -19.24 -4.40 -57.69
CA PRO A 850 -19.81 -4.12 -56.38
C PRO A 850 -21.08 -3.26 -56.49
N HIS A 851 -21.91 -3.31 -55.45
CA HIS A 851 -23.16 -2.54 -55.34
C HIS A 851 -23.01 -1.40 -54.34
N ARG A 852 -23.18 -0.14 -54.77
CA ARG A 852 -23.23 1.00 -53.85
C ARG A 852 -24.58 1.03 -53.14
N VAL A 853 -24.57 0.80 -51.82
CA VAL A 853 -25.75 0.79 -50.95
C VAL A 853 -26.30 2.21 -50.78
N PHE A 854 -25.47 3.17 -50.36
CA PHE A 854 -25.82 4.59 -50.33
C PHE A 854 -24.56 5.48 -50.32
N ARG A 855 -24.76 6.80 -50.44
CA ARG A 855 -23.72 7.83 -50.29
C ARG A 855 -24.01 8.74 -49.11
N ASP A 856 -23.02 8.95 -48.27
CA ASP A 856 -22.96 10.05 -47.30
C ASP A 856 -22.13 11.22 -47.84
N SER A 857 -22.46 12.45 -47.45
CA SER A 857 -21.77 13.64 -47.94
C SER A 857 -21.88 14.80 -46.96
N THR A 858 -20.79 15.56 -46.83
CA THR A 858 -20.74 16.78 -46.02
C THR A 858 -20.18 17.95 -46.85
N ARG A 859 -20.34 19.18 -46.35
CA ARG A 859 -19.72 20.37 -46.97
C ARG A 859 -18.26 20.57 -46.55
N ALA A 860 -17.79 19.79 -45.58
CA ALA A 860 -16.47 19.90 -44.99
C ALA A 860 -15.69 18.62 -45.31
N TRP A 861 -15.54 17.72 -44.35
CA TRP A 861 -15.01 16.38 -44.55
C TRP A 861 -15.90 15.35 -43.84
N ILE A 862 -15.68 14.06 -44.10
CA ILE A 862 -16.25 12.94 -43.39
C ILE A 862 -15.15 12.40 -42.48
N ALA A 863 -15.40 12.40 -41.17
CA ALA A 863 -14.51 11.79 -40.20
C ALA A 863 -14.45 10.25 -40.39
N ASP A 864 -13.48 9.62 -39.72
CA ASP A 864 -13.32 8.17 -39.70
C ASP A 864 -14.66 7.46 -39.39
N PRO A 865 -15.18 6.61 -40.30
CA PRO A 865 -16.47 5.94 -40.12
C PRO A 865 -16.41 4.88 -39.00
N ASP A 866 -17.45 4.86 -38.15
CA ASP A 866 -17.59 3.81 -37.14
C ASP A 866 -18.04 2.47 -37.80
N PRO A 867 -17.71 1.32 -37.20
CA PRO A 867 -18.27 0.03 -37.63
C PRO A 867 -19.81 0.04 -37.65
N ILE A 868 -20.39 -0.55 -38.69
CA ILE A 868 -21.85 -0.60 -38.87
C ILE A 868 -22.50 -1.42 -37.75
N ALA A 869 -23.45 -0.82 -37.04
CA ALA A 869 -24.23 -1.51 -36.03
C ALA A 869 -25.53 -2.08 -36.62
N PHE A 870 -25.50 -3.36 -37.00
CA PHE A 870 -26.66 -4.08 -37.54
C PHE A 870 -27.73 -4.40 -36.49
N LEU A 871 -29.00 -4.27 -36.87
CA LEU A 871 -30.18 -4.66 -36.11
C LEU A 871 -30.66 -6.06 -36.51
N LYS A 872 -31.61 -6.62 -35.73
CA LYS A 872 -32.12 -7.99 -35.90
C LYS A 872 -32.82 -8.23 -37.25
N ASP A 873 -33.41 -7.19 -37.84
CA ASP A 873 -34.13 -7.24 -39.13
C ASP A 873 -33.21 -7.00 -40.35
N GLY A 874 -31.89 -6.90 -40.14
CA GLY A 874 -30.91 -6.62 -41.20
C GLY A 874 -30.77 -5.13 -41.56
N SER A 875 -31.59 -4.26 -40.98
CA SER A 875 -31.36 -2.81 -41.04
C SER A 875 -30.16 -2.42 -40.16
N PHE A 876 -29.64 -1.21 -40.28
CA PHE A 876 -28.43 -0.81 -39.57
C PHE A 876 -28.42 0.66 -39.13
N LEU A 877 -27.60 0.94 -38.12
CA LEU A 877 -27.32 2.30 -37.66
C LEU A 877 -26.02 2.80 -38.29
N TRP A 878 -26.03 4.07 -38.67
CA TRP A 878 -24.93 4.79 -39.30
C TRP A 878 -24.69 6.12 -38.59
N THR A 879 -23.43 6.48 -38.32
CA THR A 879 -23.07 7.78 -37.76
C THR A 879 -22.73 8.76 -38.88
N SER A 880 -23.26 9.98 -38.83
CA SER A 880 -23.01 10.97 -39.88
C SER A 880 -23.05 12.40 -39.35
N GLU A 881 -22.17 13.25 -39.89
CA GLU A 881 -22.06 14.68 -39.64
C GLU A 881 -22.71 15.53 -40.74
N ARG A 882 -23.54 14.92 -41.61
CA ARG A 882 -24.12 15.57 -42.81
C ARG A 882 -24.87 16.88 -42.55
N ASP A 883 -25.38 17.09 -41.33
CA ASP A 883 -26.08 18.31 -40.92
C ASP A 883 -25.25 19.22 -40.00
N GLY A 884 -23.94 18.94 -39.86
CA GLY A 884 -22.99 19.72 -39.06
C GLY A 884 -22.71 19.17 -37.67
N TRP A 885 -23.41 18.10 -37.25
CA TRP A 885 -23.20 17.44 -35.96
C TRP A 885 -23.29 15.91 -36.12
N LYS A 886 -22.39 15.15 -35.46
CA LYS A 886 -22.38 13.67 -35.58
C LYS A 886 -23.63 13.09 -34.90
N HIS A 887 -24.52 12.44 -35.67
CA HIS A 887 -25.76 11.84 -35.19
C HIS A 887 -25.97 10.41 -35.70
N LEU A 888 -26.90 9.68 -35.07
CA LEU A 888 -27.31 8.33 -35.46
C LEU A 888 -28.45 8.37 -36.49
N TYR A 889 -28.26 7.62 -37.58
CA TYR A 889 -29.20 7.46 -38.68
C TYR A 889 -29.54 5.98 -38.83
N HIS A 890 -30.82 5.65 -39.03
CA HIS A 890 -31.30 4.29 -39.23
C HIS A 890 -31.58 4.05 -40.71
N TYR A 891 -30.90 3.07 -41.31
CA TYR A 891 -31.04 2.68 -42.70
C TYR A 891 -31.61 1.27 -42.83
N ALA A 892 -32.46 1.05 -43.82
CA ALA A 892 -32.82 -0.29 -44.25
C ALA A 892 -31.62 -1.01 -44.89
N ALA A 893 -31.70 -2.33 -45.03
CA ALA A 893 -30.64 -3.15 -45.64
C ALA A 893 -30.30 -2.72 -47.09
N ASP A 894 -31.25 -2.13 -47.81
CA ASP A 894 -31.07 -1.64 -49.18
C ASP A 894 -30.45 -0.23 -49.26
N GLY A 895 -30.14 0.40 -48.13
CA GLY A 895 -29.59 1.76 -48.07
C GLY A 895 -30.63 2.88 -48.05
N SER A 896 -31.92 2.57 -48.00
CA SER A 896 -32.95 3.59 -47.81
C SER A 896 -32.95 4.13 -46.37
N LEU A 897 -32.92 5.45 -46.20
CA LEU A 897 -32.98 6.10 -44.89
C LEU A 897 -34.38 5.92 -44.29
N LYS A 898 -34.46 5.26 -43.13
CA LYS A 898 -35.70 5.04 -42.38
C LYS A 898 -35.98 6.13 -41.36
N ASP A 899 -34.98 6.49 -40.55
CA ASP A 899 -35.17 7.45 -39.46
C ASP A 899 -33.87 8.19 -39.08
N ARG A 900 -34.03 9.36 -38.46
CA ARG A 900 -32.96 10.09 -37.77
C ARG A 900 -33.10 9.86 -36.27
N VAL A 901 -32.36 8.89 -35.75
CA VAL A 901 -32.49 8.42 -34.37
C VAL A 901 -32.09 9.51 -33.36
N THR A 902 -31.11 10.35 -33.70
CA THR A 902 -30.71 11.50 -32.86
C THR A 902 -30.61 12.78 -33.69
N THR A 903 -30.83 13.93 -33.03
CA THR A 903 -30.76 15.27 -33.65
C THR A 903 -30.40 16.35 -32.61
N GLY A 904 -29.85 17.48 -33.08
CA GLY A 904 -29.62 18.68 -32.27
C GLY A 904 -28.18 19.21 -32.37
N GLU A 905 -27.91 20.32 -31.67
CA GLU A 905 -26.60 20.99 -31.64
C GLU A 905 -25.64 20.34 -30.62
N TRP A 906 -25.34 19.06 -30.84
CA TRP A 906 -24.46 18.23 -30.01
C TRP A 906 -24.06 16.97 -30.78
N GLU A 907 -23.02 16.26 -30.32
CA GLU A 907 -22.43 15.14 -31.07
C GLU A 907 -22.57 13.82 -30.33
N VAL A 908 -22.95 12.78 -31.06
CA VAL A 908 -22.71 11.38 -30.71
C VAL A 908 -21.21 11.11 -30.87
N ARG A 909 -20.61 10.50 -29.85
CA ARG A 909 -19.20 10.10 -29.84
C ARG A 909 -19.03 8.68 -30.36
N SER A 910 -19.81 7.73 -29.82
CA SER A 910 -19.79 6.33 -30.25
C SER A 910 -21.07 5.60 -29.86
N ILE A 911 -21.41 4.56 -30.62
CA ILE A 911 -22.40 3.55 -30.19
C ILE A 911 -21.68 2.62 -29.20
N ALA A 912 -22.22 2.52 -27.99
CA ALA A 912 -21.64 1.71 -26.93
C ALA A 912 -22.19 0.27 -26.92
N HIS A 913 -23.46 0.09 -27.26
CA HIS A 913 -24.10 -1.23 -27.40
C HIS A 913 -25.44 -1.11 -28.14
N VAL A 914 -25.86 -2.17 -28.83
CA VAL A 914 -27.21 -2.31 -29.39
C VAL A 914 -27.83 -3.58 -28.84
N ASP A 915 -28.84 -3.43 -27.99
CA ASP A 915 -29.62 -4.56 -27.49
C ASP A 915 -30.70 -4.90 -28.53
N ARG A 916 -30.44 -5.97 -29.27
CA ARG A 916 -31.31 -6.45 -30.36
C ARG A 916 -32.62 -7.06 -29.88
N GLU A 917 -32.73 -7.43 -28.60
CA GLU A 917 -33.94 -8.02 -28.05
C GLU A 917 -34.88 -6.95 -27.50
N SER A 918 -34.36 -5.97 -26.76
CA SER A 918 -35.17 -4.89 -26.19
C SER A 918 -35.35 -3.67 -27.11
N GLY A 919 -34.50 -3.56 -28.15
CA GLY A 919 -34.46 -2.45 -29.09
C GLY A 919 -33.77 -1.18 -28.57
N TRP A 920 -33.06 -1.26 -27.43
CA TRP A 920 -32.31 -0.14 -26.88
C TRP A 920 -30.97 0.06 -27.60
N ILE A 921 -30.69 1.31 -27.96
CA ILE A 921 -29.41 1.75 -28.51
C ILE A 921 -28.72 2.57 -27.44
N TYR A 922 -27.58 2.10 -26.94
CA TYR A 922 -26.75 2.78 -25.96
C TYR A 922 -25.62 3.50 -26.69
N PHE A 923 -25.41 4.78 -26.40
CA PHE A 923 -24.42 5.60 -27.09
C PHE A 923 -23.86 6.68 -26.17
N THR A 924 -22.62 7.08 -26.43
CA THR A 924 -22.00 8.20 -25.73
C THR A 924 -22.16 9.49 -26.53
N ALA A 925 -22.37 10.63 -25.86
CA ALA A 925 -22.59 11.92 -26.51
C ALA A 925 -22.27 13.13 -25.62
N THR A 926 -22.32 14.33 -26.21
CA THR A 926 -22.09 15.63 -25.56
C THR A 926 -23.36 16.45 -25.30
N ARG A 927 -24.56 15.84 -25.48
CA ARG A 927 -25.87 16.52 -25.47
C ARG A 927 -26.10 17.47 -24.30
N ASP A 928 -25.76 17.05 -23.09
CA ASP A 928 -26.02 17.83 -21.87
C ASP A 928 -24.88 18.80 -21.55
N TYR A 929 -23.66 18.45 -21.93
CA TYR A 929 -22.44 19.15 -21.57
C TYR A 929 -21.41 19.05 -22.71
N PRO A 930 -21.08 20.16 -23.40
CA PRO A 930 -20.22 20.12 -24.58
C PRO A 930 -18.78 19.67 -24.27
N MET A 931 -18.32 19.89 -23.04
CA MET A 931 -16.98 19.49 -22.56
C MET A 931 -16.98 18.12 -21.87
N SER A 932 -18.06 17.33 -21.96
CA SER A 932 -18.16 16.06 -21.23
C SER A 932 -18.82 14.98 -22.07
N THR A 933 -18.27 13.77 -21.98
CA THR A 933 -18.86 12.58 -22.57
C THR A 933 -19.78 11.92 -21.54
N ASN A 934 -21.01 11.65 -21.94
CA ASN A 934 -22.03 11.02 -21.10
C ASN A 934 -22.64 9.82 -21.82
N LEU A 935 -23.12 8.81 -21.08
CA LEU A 935 -23.85 7.67 -21.62
C LEU A 935 -25.36 7.97 -21.69
N TYR A 936 -25.94 7.65 -22.84
CA TYR A 936 -27.35 7.77 -23.17
C TYR A 936 -27.89 6.46 -23.71
N ARG A 937 -29.22 6.33 -23.69
CA ARG A 937 -29.94 5.31 -24.45
C ARG A 937 -31.15 5.88 -25.17
N VAL A 938 -31.55 5.21 -26.25
CA VAL A 938 -32.73 5.59 -27.04
C VAL A 938 -33.34 4.36 -27.70
N LYS A 939 -34.66 4.36 -27.86
CA LYS A 939 -35.37 3.49 -28.81
C LYS A 939 -35.66 4.32 -30.05
N ILE A 940 -35.60 3.72 -31.23
CA ILE A 940 -35.94 4.41 -32.49
C ILE A 940 -37.35 5.03 -32.37
N GLY A 941 -37.48 6.32 -32.69
CA GLY A 941 -38.69 7.12 -32.50
C GLY A 941 -39.05 7.51 -31.05
N GLY A 942 -38.25 7.11 -30.06
CA GLY A 942 -38.46 7.38 -28.63
C GLY A 942 -37.60 8.53 -28.08
N PRO A 943 -37.81 8.93 -26.80
CA PRO A 943 -36.99 9.95 -26.17
C PRO A 943 -35.57 9.43 -25.87
N ILE A 944 -34.59 10.32 -25.96
CA ILE A 944 -33.21 10.05 -25.52
C ILE A 944 -33.13 10.23 -24.00
N GLU A 945 -32.69 9.18 -23.31
CA GLU A 945 -32.50 9.13 -21.85
C GLU A 945 -31.02 9.17 -21.51
N ARG A 946 -30.63 10.03 -20.56
CA ARG A 946 -29.26 10.06 -20.02
C ARG A 946 -29.15 9.11 -18.83
N LEU A 947 -28.12 8.26 -18.82
CA LEU A 947 -27.89 7.26 -17.76
C LEU A 947 -26.84 7.70 -16.72
N THR A 948 -25.94 8.59 -17.12
CA THR A 948 -24.86 9.13 -16.26
C THR A 948 -25.32 10.38 -15.51
N GLN A 949 -24.84 10.59 -14.27
CA GLN A 949 -25.34 11.64 -13.37
C GLN A 949 -24.22 12.53 -12.81
N GLY A 950 -24.38 13.85 -12.96
CA GLY A 950 -23.44 14.84 -12.41
C GLY A 950 -22.66 15.59 -13.50
N ALA A 951 -21.73 16.43 -13.05
CA ALA A 951 -20.75 17.10 -13.90
C ALA A 951 -19.49 16.26 -14.03
N GLY A 952 -18.70 16.45 -15.09
CA GLY A 952 -17.51 15.66 -15.38
C GLY A 952 -17.72 14.71 -16.56
N SER A 953 -16.66 13.98 -16.93
CA SER A 953 -16.65 13.15 -18.13
C SER A 953 -16.60 11.67 -17.78
N TYR A 954 -17.27 10.85 -18.59
CA TYR A 954 -17.39 9.41 -18.41
C TYR A 954 -16.72 8.65 -19.55
N GLN A 955 -16.01 7.59 -19.18
CA GLN A 955 -15.68 6.47 -20.07
C GLN A 955 -16.50 5.27 -19.61
N VAL A 956 -17.18 4.60 -20.53
CA VAL A 956 -18.11 3.51 -20.22
C VAL A 956 -17.81 2.27 -21.04
N SER A 957 -18.03 1.11 -20.43
CA SER A 957 -17.91 -0.20 -21.07
C SER A 957 -19.07 -1.08 -20.63
N LEU A 958 -19.92 -1.46 -21.59
CA LEU A 958 -21.09 -2.31 -21.34
C LEU A 958 -20.67 -3.78 -21.30
N SER A 959 -21.35 -4.58 -20.46
CA SER A 959 -21.16 -6.02 -20.46
C SER A 959 -21.59 -6.62 -21.80
N PRO A 960 -21.04 -7.77 -22.23
CA PRO A 960 -21.38 -8.38 -23.52
C PRO A 960 -22.89 -8.66 -23.70
N ASP A 961 -23.59 -8.93 -22.60
CA ASP A 961 -25.04 -9.16 -22.57
C ASP A 961 -25.88 -7.88 -22.39
N GLY A 962 -25.24 -6.71 -22.31
CA GLY A 962 -25.88 -5.41 -22.17
C GLY A 962 -26.58 -5.15 -20.82
N ARG A 963 -26.49 -6.06 -19.83
CA ARG A 963 -27.19 -5.92 -18.54
C ARG A 963 -26.54 -4.92 -17.58
N HIS A 964 -25.24 -4.69 -17.72
CA HIS A 964 -24.47 -3.80 -16.85
C HIS A 964 -23.54 -2.89 -17.66
N TYR A 965 -23.08 -1.81 -17.03
CA TYR A 965 -21.97 -1.02 -17.54
C TYR A 965 -21.03 -0.58 -16.42
N VAL A 966 -19.74 -0.63 -16.70
CA VAL A 966 -18.71 0.00 -15.86
C VAL A 966 -18.51 1.41 -16.38
N ALA A 967 -18.48 2.37 -15.45
CA ALA A 967 -18.24 3.77 -15.73
C ALA A 967 -17.04 4.28 -14.93
N SER A 968 -16.02 4.76 -15.64
CA SER A 968 -14.94 5.58 -15.09
C SER A 968 -15.31 7.04 -15.24
N TRP A 969 -15.36 7.78 -14.13
CA TRP A 969 -15.78 9.17 -14.07
C TRP A 969 -14.73 10.03 -13.38
N SER A 970 -14.47 11.21 -13.93
CA SER A 970 -13.64 12.24 -13.29
C SER A 970 -14.19 13.64 -13.56
N ASP A 971 -13.77 14.59 -12.72
CA ASP A 971 -14.01 16.02 -12.91
C ASP A 971 -12.74 16.83 -12.61
N LEU A 972 -12.85 18.16 -12.63
CA LEU A 972 -11.72 19.07 -12.40
C LEU A 972 -10.98 18.86 -11.07
N ARG A 973 -11.65 18.34 -10.03
CA ARG A 973 -11.12 18.23 -8.65
C ARG A 973 -11.03 16.79 -8.17
N THR A 974 -11.67 15.85 -8.86
CA THR A 974 -11.82 14.47 -8.44
C THR A 974 -11.14 13.56 -9.45
N PRO A 975 -10.06 12.85 -9.05
CA PRO A 975 -9.45 11.82 -9.88
C PRO A 975 -10.45 10.74 -10.31
N PRO A 976 -10.13 9.93 -11.35
CA PRO A 976 -11.04 8.93 -11.87
C PRO A 976 -11.52 7.96 -10.79
N ARG A 977 -12.84 7.76 -10.73
CA ARG A 977 -13.52 6.77 -9.89
C ARG A 977 -14.29 5.80 -10.78
N VAL A 978 -14.34 4.54 -10.37
CA VAL A 978 -14.96 3.48 -11.17
C VAL A 978 -16.17 2.93 -10.45
N LYS A 979 -17.30 2.86 -11.16
CA LYS A 979 -18.57 2.33 -10.64
C LYS A 979 -19.19 1.36 -11.63
N LEU A 980 -19.90 0.37 -11.10
CA LEU A 980 -20.74 -0.55 -11.85
C LEU A 980 -22.20 -0.13 -11.71
N HIS A 981 -22.88 -0.04 -12.84
CA HIS A 981 -24.29 0.26 -12.93
C HIS A 981 -25.04 -0.85 -13.67
N ALA A 982 -26.32 -1.01 -13.38
CA ALA A 982 -27.23 -1.73 -14.25
C ALA A 982 -27.48 -0.92 -15.52
N ALA A 983 -27.97 -1.57 -16.58
CA ALA A 983 -28.23 -0.93 -17.88
C ALA A 983 -29.21 0.26 -17.83
N ASP A 984 -30.02 0.37 -16.78
CA ASP A 984 -30.92 1.51 -16.54
C ASP A 984 -30.29 2.68 -15.79
N GLY A 985 -29.01 2.58 -15.43
CA GLY A 985 -28.27 3.61 -14.68
C GLY A 985 -28.26 3.42 -13.16
N THR A 986 -28.99 2.43 -12.63
CA THR A 986 -28.99 2.15 -11.18
C THR A 986 -27.59 1.74 -10.71
N LEU A 987 -27.07 2.40 -9.67
CA LEU A 987 -25.78 2.06 -9.08
C LEU A 987 -25.86 0.65 -8.46
N VAL A 988 -25.04 -0.26 -8.97
CA VAL A 988 -24.93 -1.62 -8.42
C VAL A 988 -23.83 -1.66 -7.37
N ARG A 989 -22.67 -1.07 -7.65
CA ARG A 989 -21.45 -1.25 -6.85
C ARG A 989 -20.40 -0.17 -7.13
N THR A 990 -19.69 0.28 -6.10
CA THR A 990 -18.43 1.02 -6.25
C THR A 990 -17.30 0.04 -6.57
N VAL A 991 -16.69 0.17 -7.75
CA VAL A 991 -15.58 -0.70 -8.19
C VAL A 991 -14.23 -0.13 -7.74
N ASP A 992 -14.11 1.20 -7.67
CA ASP A 992 -12.92 1.87 -7.15
C ASP A 992 -13.17 3.34 -6.78
N THR A 993 -12.86 3.71 -5.55
CA THR A 993 -12.91 5.09 -5.06
C THR A 993 -11.67 5.92 -5.41
N ASN A 994 -10.57 5.26 -5.79
CA ASN A 994 -9.26 5.85 -6.12
C ASN A 994 -8.91 7.08 -5.26
N PRO A 995 -8.80 6.92 -3.93
CA PRO A 995 -8.64 8.05 -3.03
C PRO A 995 -7.20 8.58 -3.12
N VAL A 996 -7.07 9.86 -3.45
CA VAL A 996 -5.78 10.56 -3.56
C VAL A 996 -5.69 11.62 -2.47
N TYR A 997 -5.47 11.20 -1.23
CA TYR A 997 -5.45 12.10 -0.07
C TYR A 997 -4.39 13.19 -0.14
N SER A 998 -3.29 12.93 -0.86
CA SER A 998 -2.23 13.93 -1.09
C SER A 998 -2.75 15.19 -1.77
N LEU A 999 -3.84 15.12 -2.55
CA LEU A 999 -4.47 16.31 -3.13
C LEU A 999 -4.85 17.36 -2.08
N LYS A 1000 -5.17 16.93 -0.85
CA LYS A 1000 -5.51 17.83 0.25
C LYS A 1000 -4.31 18.64 0.76
N GLU A 1001 -3.09 18.24 0.40
CA GLU A 1001 -1.86 18.95 0.77
C GLU A 1001 -1.52 20.10 -0.19
N TYR A 1002 -2.08 20.09 -1.41
CA TYR A 1002 -1.71 21.01 -2.48
C TYR A 1002 -2.79 22.06 -2.77
N ARG A 1003 -2.35 23.27 -3.13
CA ARG A 1003 -3.24 24.31 -3.63
C ARG A 1003 -3.41 24.20 -5.14
N PHE A 1004 -4.66 24.16 -5.60
CA PHE A 1004 -5.03 24.29 -7.01
C PHE A 1004 -5.36 25.75 -7.36
N GLY A 1005 -4.79 26.26 -8.45
CA GLY A 1005 -5.01 27.63 -8.93
C GLY A 1005 -3.89 28.63 -8.56
N PRO A 1006 -3.96 29.87 -9.07
CA PRO A 1006 -2.95 30.90 -8.80
C PRO A 1006 -2.94 31.33 -7.33
N ARG A 1007 -1.82 31.94 -6.93
CA ARG A 1007 -1.49 32.34 -5.57
C ARG A 1007 -2.39 33.41 -4.98
#